data_AF-A0A512NRS6-F1
#
_entry.id   AF-A0A512NRS6-F1
#
_cell.length_a   1.000
_cell.length_b   1.000
_cell.length_c   1.000
_cell.angle_alpha   90.00
_cell.angle_beta   90.00
_cell.angle_gamma   90.00
#
_symmetry.space_group_name_H-M   'P 1'
#
loop_
_entity.id
_entity.type
_entity.pdbx_description
1 polymer ?
#
loop_
_entity_poly.entity_id
_entity_poly.type
_entity_poly.pdbx_seq_one_letter_code
_entity_poly.pdbx_strand_id
1 'polypeptide(L)'
;MRAFFCKIAGVDPVALEDCPATDRVWAAQLGFSLLLNFVVVFGLTYYSIGYFLGEIYARVFVAFIVAAVVTTFDRALFQFDWFTVALLHDARDLDRDRNTPLRRLAAFARPFWRLSLRLLISLAIAYTLSVFAELAVFDGAIRERMAADNFSQNAQYRQKIGDFEKGIDEKAAARRAVIIRVEGEIIALQRGFVSYIDQEEYDLLRRDAADARSRIATIEGTLADNEKRINDMNEDIYAERYGIKDKPHRTGRPGCEAPSLCYNLVVTVREMRDANDKLRKEVDALRARATELEGKASDLVKRRTASESEVVTARRKELETLRAEAAAFEAQRPALIADYEAQLKRDGVYLPLRDDPIIRLGIMDELRRDPVRGPAFTQMSYLIKAFIAFLELAPVLAKILFAPPTVYSARIRTAVALGQRRALREMNDHIDTASLSVINVVGVNESRNAGLIASSASTPPPRLDNPQPKALVPPRQGPPPEPLPRSSFGALEQAAISWLGAWVEASSDHRRAAGDYYTIRLPYGPLFVASDMAIVDYCRAHFLRQARFFELGIGFGELSLCLAVSGFSTVGFESDAGRYEAATALAAALSRQGFDTSQLSLVQGLFPNVLQVDRIDIGGETVLVSTNVTSNLMMEAIDNVIWSLRLFDHLIIDLSRFGEVRDVPSQRILIAKLQELGFRETAPVYAMGDTDIRHFSHKQSSGRSFRGTEPV
;
A
#
# COMPACT_ATOMS: atom_id res chain seq x y z
N MET A 1 -8.78 49.95 -16.50
CA MET A 1 -8.10 49.68 -15.20
C MET A 1 -8.55 50.61 -14.07
N ARG A 2 -8.48 51.94 -14.18
CA ARG A 2 -8.86 52.85 -13.06
C ARG A 2 -10.28 52.64 -12.53
N ALA A 3 -11.29 52.51 -13.40
CA ALA A 3 -12.68 52.27 -13.00
C ALA A 3 -12.88 50.95 -12.21
N PHE A 4 -12.05 49.94 -12.46
CA PHE A 4 -12.10 48.66 -11.74
C PHE A 4 -11.60 48.82 -10.29
N PHE A 5 -10.47 49.52 -10.09
CA PHE A 5 -9.97 49.81 -8.74
C PHE A 5 -10.90 50.71 -7.94
N CYS A 6 -11.53 51.71 -8.56
CA CYS A 6 -12.53 52.54 -7.87
C CYS A 6 -13.74 51.71 -7.39
N LYS A 7 -14.18 50.70 -8.16
CA LYS A 7 -15.23 49.76 -7.73
C LYS A 7 -14.80 48.88 -6.56
N ILE A 8 -13.56 48.41 -6.56
CA ILE A 8 -12.99 47.63 -5.43
C ILE A 8 -12.95 48.47 -4.15
N ALA A 9 -12.52 49.73 -4.25
CA ALA A 9 -12.53 50.68 -3.15
C ALA A 9 -13.94 51.06 -2.67
N GLY A 10 -14.99 50.63 -3.38
CA GLY A 10 -16.38 50.91 -3.02
C GLY A 10 -16.77 52.37 -3.19
N VAL A 11 -16.16 53.04 -4.17
CA VAL A 11 -16.37 54.44 -4.49
C VAL A 11 -17.38 54.53 -5.63
N ASP A 12 -18.40 55.39 -5.48
CA ASP A 12 -19.36 55.64 -6.56
C ASP A 12 -18.66 56.30 -7.76
N PRO A 13 -18.57 55.63 -8.92
CA PRO A 13 -17.87 56.17 -10.09
C PRO A 13 -18.53 57.43 -10.64
N VAL A 14 -19.86 57.57 -10.52
CA VAL A 14 -20.61 58.71 -11.06
C VAL A 14 -20.29 59.97 -10.27
N ALA A 15 -20.31 59.88 -8.93
CA ALA A 15 -19.92 60.98 -8.06
C ALA A 15 -18.42 61.36 -8.20
N LEU A 16 -17.58 60.43 -8.65
CA LEU A 16 -16.13 60.63 -8.81
C LEU A 16 -15.75 61.31 -10.13
N GLU A 17 -16.59 61.22 -11.17
CA GLU A 17 -16.33 61.83 -12.49
C GLU A 17 -16.16 63.34 -12.41
N ASP A 18 -16.99 63.99 -11.58
CA ASP A 18 -16.98 65.43 -11.35
C ASP A 18 -15.96 65.88 -10.27
N CYS A 19 -15.15 64.96 -9.74
CA CYS A 19 -14.14 65.27 -8.72
C CYS A 19 -12.76 65.58 -9.34
N PRO A 20 -11.88 66.31 -8.64
CA PRO A 20 -10.54 66.60 -9.10
C PRO A 20 -9.74 65.34 -9.48
N ALA A 21 -8.79 65.47 -10.41
CA ALA A 21 -7.96 64.35 -10.84
C ALA A 21 -7.20 63.68 -9.68
N THR A 22 -6.86 64.42 -8.64
CA THR A 22 -6.24 63.93 -7.40
C THR A 22 -7.11 62.92 -6.67
N ASP A 23 -8.41 63.20 -6.51
CA ASP A 23 -9.36 62.30 -5.82
C ASP A 23 -9.57 61.00 -6.62
N ARG A 24 -9.57 61.09 -7.95
CA ARG A 24 -9.66 59.93 -8.85
C ARG A 24 -8.44 59.03 -8.78
N VAL A 25 -7.24 59.61 -8.73
CA VAL A 25 -5.99 58.85 -8.58
C VAL A 25 -5.92 58.19 -7.21
N TRP A 26 -6.31 58.92 -6.16
CA TRP A 26 -6.30 58.40 -4.80
C TRP A 26 -7.29 57.25 -4.59
N ALA A 27 -8.52 57.35 -5.12
CA ALA A 27 -9.50 56.26 -5.09
C ALA A 27 -8.99 54.99 -5.82
N ALA A 28 -8.30 55.17 -6.96
CA ALA A 28 -7.71 54.05 -7.69
C ALA A 28 -6.54 53.41 -6.93
N GLN A 29 -5.68 54.21 -6.27
CA GLN A 29 -4.58 53.70 -5.44
C GLN A 29 -5.10 52.91 -4.23
N LEU A 30 -6.21 53.36 -3.63
CA LEU A 30 -6.86 52.70 -2.51
C LEU A 30 -7.44 51.33 -2.91
N GLY A 31 -8.09 51.27 -4.09
CA GLY A 31 -8.56 50.01 -4.66
C GLY A 31 -7.45 49.04 -5.02
N PHE A 32 -6.31 49.55 -5.50
CA PHE A 32 -5.12 48.73 -5.74
C PHE A 32 -4.53 48.18 -4.44
N SER A 33 -4.44 48.99 -3.39
CA SER A 33 -3.96 48.57 -2.06
C SER A 33 -4.84 47.47 -1.46
N LEU A 34 -6.16 47.56 -1.61
CA LEU A 34 -7.11 46.52 -1.16
C LEU A 34 -6.93 45.20 -1.93
N LEU A 35 -6.74 45.28 -3.24
CA LEU A 35 -6.48 44.09 -4.06
C LEU A 35 -5.14 43.44 -3.69
N LEU A 36 -4.11 44.25 -3.46
CA LEU A 36 -2.81 43.75 -3.03
C LEU A 36 -2.92 43.08 -1.65
N ASN A 37 -3.65 43.69 -0.70
CA ASN A 37 -3.88 43.08 0.60
C ASN A 37 -4.60 41.74 0.47
N PHE A 38 -5.66 41.68 -0.35
CA PHE A 38 -6.36 40.43 -0.64
C PHE A 38 -5.41 39.33 -1.14
N VAL A 39 -4.55 39.63 -2.13
CA VAL A 39 -3.62 38.65 -2.70
C VAL A 39 -2.60 38.17 -1.66
N VAL A 40 -2.07 39.09 -0.86
CA VAL A 40 -1.08 38.76 0.19
C VAL A 40 -1.73 37.91 1.29
N VAL A 41 -2.87 38.34 1.83
CA VAL A 41 -3.59 37.59 2.87
C VAL A 41 -4.06 36.23 2.34
N PHE A 42 -4.53 36.16 1.10
CA PHE A 42 -4.89 34.91 0.44
C PHE A 42 -3.69 33.98 0.34
N GLY A 43 -2.56 34.45 -0.20
CA GLY A 43 -1.35 33.65 -0.36
C GLY A 43 -0.80 33.13 0.97
N LEU A 44 -0.72 34.01 1.98
CA LEU A 44 -0.29 33.63 3.33
C LEU A 44 -1.24 32.63 3.97
N THR A 45 -2.56 32.88 3.89
CA THR A 45 -3.56 31.99 4.47
C THR A 45 -3.59 30.64 3.76
N TYR A 46 -3.51 30.62 2.43
CA TYR A 46 -3.47 29.39 1.62
C TYR A 46 -2.27 28.52 2.01
N TYR A 47 -1.09 29.12 2.08
CA TYR A 47 0.12 28.41 2.44
C TYR A 47 0.05 27.89 3.90
N SER A 48 -0.45 28.72 4.81
CA SER A 48 -0.52 28.39 6.24
C SER A 48 -1.59 27.35 6.57
N ILE A 49 -2.74 27.40 5.91
CA ILE A 49 -3.79 26.37 6.04
C ILE A 49 -3.38 25.08 5.32
N GLY A 50 -2.43 25.15 4.39
CA GLY A 50 -1.82 23.98 3.77
C GLY A 50 -1.20 23.00 4.76
N TYR A 51 -0.90 23.44 5.99
CA TYR A 51 -0.44 22.58 7.08
C TYR A 51 -1.57 21.83 7.80
N PHE A 52 -2.83 22.30 7.72
CA PHE A 52 -3.97 21.71 8.43
C PHE A 52 -4.86 20.87 7.52
N LEU A 53 -5.07 21.33 6.28
CA LEU A 53 -5.95 20.66 5.32
C LEU A 53 -5.08 20.07 4.23
N GLY A 54 -5.13 18.76 3.98
CA GLY A 54 -4.45 18.13 2.82
C GLY A 54 -5.06 18.57 1.48
N GLU A 55 -6.37 18.78 1.48
CA GLU A 55 -7.18 19.03 0.30
C GLU A 55 -6.98 20.43 -0.28
N ILE A 56 -6.54 20.50 -1.54
CA ILE A 56 -6.24 21.76 -2.24
C ILE A 56 -7.48 22.65 -2.30
N TYR A 57 -8.64 22.09 -2.61
CA TYR A 57 -9.89 22.85 -2.74
C TYR A 57 -10.34 23.46 -1.42
N ALA A 58 -10.19 22.72 -0.31
CA ALA A 58 -10.53 23.22 1.01
C ALA A 58 -9.58 24.36 1.42
N ARG A 59 -8.27 24.26 1.13
CA ARG A 59 -7.30 25.34 1.34
C ARG A 59 -7.68 26.61 0.58
N VAL A 60 -7.94 26.49 -0.72
CA VAL A 60 -8.33 27.63 -1.57
C VAL A 60 -9.59 28.29 -1.04
N PHE A 61 -10.60 27.50 -0.68
CA PHE A 61 -11.87 28.01 -0.19
C PHE A 61 -11.72 28.78 1.13
N VAL A 62 -11.03 28.22 2.12
CA VAL A 62 -10.84 28.89 3.41
C VAL A 62 -9.96 30.13 3.27
N ALA A 63 -8.86 30.03 2.51
CA ALA A 63 -8.00 31.19 2.24
C ALA A 63 -8.75 32.32 1.53
N PHE A 64 -9.63 31.98 0.58
CA PHE A 64 -10.49 32.95 -0.09
C PHE A 64 -11.45 33.62 0.89
N ILE A 65 -12.13 32.85 1.75
CA ILE A 65 -13.05 33.41 2.76
C ILE A 65 -12.30 34.37 3.69
N VAL A 66 -11.17 33.96 4.24
CA VAL A 66 -10.38 34.79 5.16
C VAL A 66 -9.94 36.08 4.47
N ALA A 67 -9.35 35.97 3.27
CA ALA A 67 -8.92 37.14 2.51
C ALA A 67 -10.09 38.06 2.15
N ALA A 68 -11.25 37.49 1.79
CA ALA A 68 -12.46 38.25 1.48
C ALA A 68 -13.02 38.96 2.72
N VAL A 69 -13.05 38.30 3.87
CA VAL A 69 -13.49 38.89 5.15
C VAL A 69 -12.56 40.04 5.54
N VAL A 70 -11.23 39.84 5.53
CA VAL A 70 -10.26 40.90 5.84
C VAL A 70 -10.41 42.08 4.88
N THR A 71 -10.49 41.82 3.57
CA THR A 71 -10.61 42.87 2.55
C THR A 71 -11.95 43.61 2.63
N THR A 72 -13.05 42.92 2.95
CA THR A 72 -14.36 43.57 3.14
C THR A 72 -14.41 44.39 4.43
N PHE A 73 -13.77 43.92 5.50
CA PHE A 73 -13.57 44.72 6.72
C PHE A 73 -12.73 45.97 6.40
N ASP A 74 -11.59 45.83 5.75
CA ASP A 74 -10.75 46.97 5.35
C ASP A 74 -11.51 47.96 4.47
N ARG A 75 -12.27 47.46 3.48
CA ARG A 75 -13.12 48.28 2.63
C ARG A 75 -14.19 49.03 3.43
N ALA A 76 -14.89 48.35 4.32
CA ALA A 76 -15.92 48.95 5.18
C ALA A 76 -15.30 50.02 6.10
N LEU A 77 -14.11 49.75 6.63
CA LEU A 77 -13.34 50.71 7.44
C LEU A 77 -12.89 51.92 6.63
N PHE A 78 -12.45 51.74 5.38
CA PHE A 78 -12.08 52.86 4.50
C PHE A 78 -13.27 53.75 4.16
N GLN A 79 -14.43 53.15 3.86
CA GLN A 79 -15.68 53.85 3.60
C GLN A 79 -16.17 54.59 4.85
N PHE A 80 -16.18 53.93 6.01
CA PHE A 80 -16.59 54.52 7.29
C PHE A 80 -15.74 55.74 7.65
N ASP A 81 -14.42 55.68 7.48
CA ASP A 81 -13.50 56.78 7.81
C ASP A 81 -13.63 58.02 6.92
N TRP A 82 -14.15 57.89 5.69
CA TRP A 82 -14.51 59.06 4.86
C TRP A 82 -15.65 59.87 5.49
N PHE A 83 -16.54 59.22 6.23
CA PHE A 83 -17.63 59.90 6.93
C PHE A 83 -17.18 60.51 8.27
N THR A 84 -16.16 59.93 8.95
CA THR A 84 -15.72 60.37 10.28
C THR A 84 -14.75 61.56 10.27
N VAL A 85 -13.86 61.68 9.28
CA VAL A 85 -12.94 62.86 9.18
C VAL A 85 -13.73 64.15 8.91
N ALA A 86 -14.89 64.04 8.25
CA ALA A 86 -15.82 65.16 8.05
C ALA A 86 -16.50 65.63 9.36
N LEU A 87 -16.63 64.76 10.36
CA LEU A 87 -17.20 65.07 11.69
C LEU A 87 -16.22 65.85 12.59
N LEU A 88 -14.91 65.71 12.39
CA LEU A 88 -13.90 66.54 13.09
C LEU A 88 -13.98 68.01 12.67
N HIS A 89 -14.52 68.31 11.48
CA HIS A 89 -14.81 69.68 11.06
C HIS A 89 -16.16 70.19 11.60
N ASP A 90 -17.16 69.33 11.82
CA ASP A 90 -18.37 69.71 12.57
C ASP A 90 -18.05 70.10 14.01
N ALA A 91 -17.03 69.51 14.64
CA ALA A 91 -16.59 69.94 15.98
C ALA A 91 -15.97 71.36 15.98
N ARG A 92 -15.44 71.82 14.83
CA ARG A 92 -15.01 73.21 14.62
C ARG A 92 -16.19 74.15 14.36
N ASP A 93 -17.26 73.69 13.72
CA ASP A 93 -18.49 74.48 13.50
C ASP A 93 -19.42 74.48 14.74
N LEU A 94 -19.40 73.42 15.56
CA LEU A 94 -20.04 73.31 16.89
C LEU A 94 -19.33 74.16 17.96
N ASP A 95 -18.14 74.70 17.67
CA ASP A 95 -17.47 75.70 18.51
C ASP A 95 -18.26 77.01 18.58
N ARG A 96 -19.32 77.14 17.77
CA ARG A 96 -20.25 78.28 17.77
C ARG A 96 -21.39 78.15 18.79
N ASP A 97 -21.63 76.97 19.38
CA ASP A 97 -22.70 76.77 20.36
C ASP A 97 -22.14 76.46 21.77
N ARG A 98 -22.25 77.45 22.66
CA ARG A 98 -21.77 77.39 24.05
C ARG A 98 -22.75 76.57 24.90
N ASN A 99 -22.27 75.49 25.54
CA ASN A 99 -22.57 75.12 26.96
C ASN A 99 -22.43 73.60 27.23
N THR A 100 -21.20 73.06 27.33
CA THR A 100 -20.79 71.99 28.29
C THR A 100 -19.37 71.45 28.01
N PRO A 101 -18.40 71.56 28.95
CA PRO A 101 -17.00 71.14 28.72
C PRO A 101 -16.81 69.60 28.61
N LEU A 102 -17.61 68.81 29.33
CA LEU A 102 -17.54 67.34 29.28
C LEU A 102 -18.00 66.75 27.95
N ARG A 103 -19.00 67.37 27.29
CA ARG A 103 -19.43 66.96 25.95
C ARG A 103 -18.38 67.29 24.88
N ARG A 104 -17.60 68.36 25.05
CA ARG A 104 -16.46 68.68 24.16
C ARG A 104 -15.37 67.62 24.26
N LEU A 105 -15.02 67.21 25.47
CA LEU A 105 -13.98 66.20 25.69
C LEU A 105 -14.43 64.82 25.18
N ALA A 106 -15.69 64.44 25.38
CA ALA A 106 -16.27 63.23 24.82
C ALA A 106 -16.40 63.27 23.28
N ALA A 107 -16.78 64.41 22.70
CA ALA A 107 -16.85 64.59 21.25
C ALA A 107 -15.46 64.56 20.59
N PHE A 108 -14.45 65.11 21.27
CA PHE A 108 -13.06 65.08 20.81
C PHE A 108 -12.42 63.70 20.99
N ALA A 109 -12.70 62.98 22.09
CA ALA A 109 -12.13 61.66 22.38
C ALA A 109 -12.76 60.53 21.55
N ARG A 110 -14.01 60.68 21.10
CA ARG A 110 -14.74 59.63 20.35
C ARG A 110 -14.07 59.23 19.01
N PRO A 111 -13.55 60.16 18.19
CA PRO A 111 -12.71 59.84 17.05
C PRO A 111 -11.41 59.10 17.42
N PHE A 112 -10.72 59.52 18.48
CA PHE A 112 -9.47 58.88 18.92
C PHE A 112 -9.69 57.47 19.46
N TRP A 113 -10.74 57.23 20.24
CA TRP A 113 -11.08 55.88 20.71
C TRP A 113 -11.35 54.91 19.56
N ARG A 114 -12.04 55.37 18.52
CA ARG A 114 -12.30 54.57 17.31
C ARG A 114 -11.02 54.27 16.53
N LEU A 115 -10.12 55.25 16.44
CA LEU A 115 -8.82 55.05 15.81
C LEU A 115 -7.95 54.07 16.61
N SER A 116 -7.94 54.17 17.94
CA SER A 116 -7.25 53.22 18.82
C SER A 116 -7.80 51.80 18.68
N LEU A 117 -9.12 51.63 18.60
CA LEU A 117 -9.75 50.33 18.35
C LEU A 117 -9.33 49.76 16.98
N ARG A 118 -9.26 50.61 15.95
CA ARG A 118 -8.77 50.23 14.61
C ARG A 118 -7.33 49.75 14.65
N LEU A 119 -6.45 50.53 15.29
CA LEU A 119 -5.04 50.16 15.45
C LEU A 119 -4.88 48.84 16.20
N LEU A 120 -5.70 48.59 17.22
CA LEU A 120 -5.68 47.36 17.99
C LEU A 120 -6.12 46.16 17.15
N ILE A 121 -7.19 46.28 16.36
CA ILE A 121 -7.66 45.22 15.47
C ILE A 121 -6.63 44.92 14.38
N SER A 122 -6.10 45.95 13.72
CA SER A 122 -5.06 45.77 12.69
C SER A 122 -3.78 45.16 13.28
N LEU A 123 -3.39 45.53 14.50
CA LEU A 123 -2.24 44.93 15.18
C LEU A 123 -2.49 43.47 15.56
N ALA A 124 -3.71 43.12 16.00
CA ALA A 124 -4.09 41.75 16.30
C ALA A 124 -4.06 40.86 15.05
N ILE A 125 -4.62 41.34 13.93
CA ILE A 125 -4.58 40.65 12.63
C ILE A 125 -3.12 40.50 12.16
N ALA A 126 -2.35 41.58 12.18
CA ALA A 126 -0.93 41.56 11.81
C ALA A 126 -0.14 40.55 12.63
N TYR A 127 -0.38 40.50 13.95
CA TYR A 127 0.26 39.54 14.84
C TYR A 127 -0.09 38.10 14.45
N THR A 128 -1.36 37.79 14.23
CA THR A 128 -1.76 36.43 13.80
C THR A 128 -1.16 36.02 12.46
N LEU A 129 -1.21 36.91 11.45
CA LEU A 129 -0.60 36.66 10.14
C LEU A 129 0.92 36.50 10.24
N SER A 130 1.57 37.22 11.15
CA SER A 130 3.01 37.11 11.35
C SER A 130 3.44 35.76 11.93
N VAL A 131 2.65 35.18 12.85
CA VAL A 131 2.93 33.84 13.39
C VAL A 131 2.84 32.79 12.28
N PHE A 132 1.86 32.92 11.40
CA PHE A 132 1.71 32.04 10.24
C PHE A 132 2.84 32.22 9.23
N ALA A 133 3.25 33.46 8.95
CA ALA A 133 4.40 33.74 8.09
C ALA A 133 5.71 33.20 8.69
N GLU A 134 5.89 33.25 10.01
CA GLU A 134 7.04 32.66 10.69
C GLU A 134 7.10 31.15 10.49
N LEU A 135 5.98 30.44 10.69
CA LEU A 135 5.90 29.00 10.43
C LEU A 135 6.27 28.65 8.98
N ALA A 136 5.86 29.50 8.03
CA ALA A 136 6.18 29.32 6.62
C ALA A 136 7.65 29.56 6.29
N VAL A 137 8.22 30.67 6.78
CA VAL A 137 9.61 31.05 6.52
C VAL A 137 10.59 30.07 7.17
N PHE A 138 10.25 29.56 8.36
CA PHE A 138 11.10 28.63 9.11
C PHE A 138 10.77 27.15 8.89
N ASP A 139 9.91 26.81 7.92
CA ASP A 139 9.46 25.43 7.65
C ASP A 139 10.64 24.44 7.57
N GLY A 140 11.70 24.78 6.84
CA GLY A 140 12.87 23.91 6.68
C GLY A 140 13.59 23.63 8.01
N ALA A 141 13.82 24.65 8.83
CA ALA A 141 14.51 24.49 10.11
C ALA A 141 13.65 23.76 11.15
N ILE A 142 12.34 23.99 11.12
CA ILE A 142 11.38 23.26 11.97
C ILE A 142 11.39 21.78 11.59
N ARG A 143 11.33 21.45 10.30
CA ARG A 143 11.41 20.05 9.82
C ARG A 143 12.73 19.38 10.18
N GLU A 144 13.86 20.07 10.01
CA GLU A 144 15.17 19.55 10.38
C GLU A 144 15.22 19.21 11.87
N ARG A 145 14.73 20.11 12.72
CA ARG A 145 14.69 19.89 14.17
C ARG A 145 13.73 18.75 14.55
N MET A 146 12.54 18.74 13.97
CA MET A 146 11.56 17.66 14.14
C MET A 146 12.13 16.28 13.77
N ALA A 147 12.86 16.20 12.66
CA ALA A 147 13.50 14.97 12.21
C ALA A 147 14.59 14.53 13.20
N ALA A 148 15.40 15.47 13.71
CA ALA A 148 16.41 15.18 14.73
C ALA A 148 15.78 14.70 16.05
N ASP A 149 14.70 15.33 16.49
CA ASP A 149 13.99 14.95 17.71
C ASP A 149 13.30 13.59 17.54
N ASN A 150 12.61 13.34 16.42
CA ASN A 150 12.04 12.03 16.12
C ASN A 150 13.10 10.94 16.00
N PHE A 151 14.26 11.26 15.42
CA PHE A 151 15.40 10.36 15.42
C PHE A 151 15.82 10.07 16.87
N SER A 152 16.03 11.06 17.72
CA SER A 152 16.42 10.81 19.13
C SER A 152 15.37 10.00 19.91
N GLN A 153 14.08 10.30 19.76
CA GLN A 153 12.97 9.61 20.42
C GLN A 153 12.87 8.15 19.98
N ASN A 154 13.14 7.86 18.70
CA ASN A 154 13.18 6.49 18.16
C ASN A 154 14.54 5.79 18.36
N ALA A 155 15.40 6.25 19.27
CA ALA A 155 16.69 5.61 19.54
C ALA A 155 16.52 4.14 19.98
N GLN A 156 15.56 3.86 20.85
CA GLN A 156 15.28 2.50 21.32
C GLN A 156 14.77 1.59 20.20
N TYR A 157 13.88 2.10 19.33
CA TYR A 157 13.41 1.40 18.13
C TYR A 157 14.59 0.97 17.24
N ARG A 158 15.49 1.91 16.91
CA ARG A 158 16.66 1.61 16.08
C ARG A 158 17.64 0.65 16.75
N GLN A 159 17.84 0.78 18.06
CA GLN A 159 18.69 -0.16 18.79
C GLN A 159 18.15 -1.59 18.69
N LYS A 160 16.85 -1.78 18.93
CA LYS A 160 16.21 -3.11 18.84
C LYS A 160 16.32 -3.71 17.43
N ILE A 161 16.19 -2.90 16.38
CA ILE A 161 16.39 -3.36 15.00
C ILE A 161 17.84 -3.75 14.77
N GLY A 162 18.79 -2.90 15.17
CA GLY A 162 20.22 -3.21 15.03
C GLY A 162 20.65 -4.48 15.77
N ASP A 163 20.12 -4.70 16.99
CA ASP A 163 20.36 -5.92 17.75
C ASP A 163 19.77 -7.16 17.06
N PHE A 164 18.58 -7.03 16.45
CA PHE A 164 17.93 -8.10 15.70
C PHE A 164 18.68 -8.43 14.39
N GLU A 165 19.08 -7.40 13.63
CA GLU A 165 19.90 -7.56 12.44
C GLU A 165 21.23 -8.24 12.76
N LYS A 166 21.89 -7.83 13.84
CA LYS A 166 23.12 -8.50 14.32
C LYS A 166 22.86 -9.97 14.65
N GLY A 167 21.74 -10.29 15.29
CA GLY A 167 21.35 -11.68 15.56
C GLY A 167 21.09 -12.51 14.29
N ILE A 168 20.55 -11.90 13.23
CA ILE A 168 20.43 -12.53 11.92
C ILE A 168 21.81 -12.77 11.31
N ASP A 169 22.69 -11.78 11.35
CA ASP A 169 24.04 -11.87 10.80
C ASP A 169 24.88 -12.95 11.51
N GLU A 170 24.75 -13.08 12.83
CA GLU A 170 25.36 -14.17 13.60
C GLU A 170 24.85 -15.55 13.17
N LYS A 171 23.54 -15.71 12.93
CA LYS A 171 22.96 -16.95 12.42
C LYS A 171 23.44 -17.26 10.99
N ALA A 172 23.52 -16.25 10.13
CA ALA A 172 24.05 -16.39 8.78
C ALA A 172 25.53 -16.82 8.81
N ALA A 173 26.34 -16.19 9.66
CA ALA A 173 27.75 -16.55 9.85
C ALA A 173 27.91 -17.99 10.37
N ALA A 174 27.07 -18.43 11.32
CA ALA A 174 27.08 -19.80 11.82
C ALA A 174 26.78 -20.82 10.71
N ARG A 175 25.78 -20.55 9.86
CA ARG A 175 25.47 -21.42 8.70
C ARG A 175 26.63 -21.49 7.70
N ARG A 176 27.27 -20.35 7.41
CA ARG A 176 28.46 -20.31 6.54
C ARG A 176 29.63 -21.09 7.13
N ALA A 177 29.84 -21.04 8.45
CA ALA A 177 30.88 -21.81 9.12
C ALA A 177 30.64 -23.33 9.00
N VAL A 178 29.38 -23.79 9.08
CA VAL A 178 29.03 -25.21 8.84
C VAL A 178 29.33 -25.61 7.40
N ILE A 179 28.98 -24.78 6.42
CA ILE A 179 29.30 -25.01 4.99
C ILE A 179 30.82 -25.16 4.79
N ILE A 180 31.62 -24.25 5.36
CA ILE A 180 33.09 -24.31 5.27
C ILE A 180 33.64 -25.59 5.91
N ARG A 181 33.07 -26.04 7.04
CA ARG A 181 33.46 -27.29 7.69
C ARG A 181 33.21 -28.50 6.79
N VAL A 182 32.01 -28.62 6.22
CA VAL A 182 31.64 -29.73 5.33
C VAL A 182 32.48 -29.71 4.05
N GLU A 183 32.76 -28.53 3.49
CA GLU A 183 33.70 -28.38 2.38
C GLU A 183 35.11 -28.89 2.73
N GLY A 184 35.60 -28.55 3.92
CA GLY A 184 36.86 -29.06 4.45
C GLY A 184 36.88 -30.59 4.60
N GLU A 185 35.78 -31.18 5.09
CA GLU A 185 35.62 -32.63 5.19
C GLU A 185 35.64 -33.30 3.81
N ILE A 186 34.97 -32.74 2.80
CA ILE A 186 35.01 -33.27 1.43
C ILE A 186 36.44 -33.23 0.88
N ILE A 187 37.17 -32.13 1.06
CA ILE A 187 38.57 -32.01 0.62
C ILE A 187 39.45 -33.03 1.35
N ALA A 188 39.23 -33.23 2.65
CA ALA A 188 39.96 -34.21 3.44
C ALA A 188 39.68 -35.64 2.98
N LEU A 189 38.41 -36.00 2.71
CA LEU A 189 38.02 -37.29 2.17
C LEU A 189 38.68 -37.53 0.80
N GLN A 190 38.66 -36.53 -0.08
CA GLN A 190 39.33 -36.64 -1.38
C GLN A 190 40.86 -36.83 -1.29
N ARG A 191 41.50 -36.37 -0.21
CA ARG A 191 42.95 -36.54 0.03
C ARG A 191 43.31 -37.79 0.84
N GLY A 192 42.40 -38.27 1.68
CA GLY A 192 42.67 -39.24 2.75
C GLY A 192 42.06 -40.62 2.57
N PHE A 193 41.35 -40.89 1.47
CA PHE A 193 40.81 -42.22 1.16
C PHE A 193 41.91 -43.20 0.71
N VAL A 194 42.76 -43.61 1.65
CA VAL A 194 43.54 -44.84 1.55
C VAL A 194 43.27 -45.64 2.81
N SER A 195 42.27 -46.51 2.75
CA SER A 195 42.11 -47.58 3.75
C SER A 195 43.38 -48.44 3.72
N TYR A 196 44.12 -48.45 4.84
CA TYR A 196 45.37 -49.19 4.98
C TYR A 196 45.17 -50.70 4.73
N ILE A 197 43.98 -51.22 5.05
CA ILE A 197 43.62 -52.63 4.96
C ILE A 197 43.42 -53.06 3.49
N ASP A 198 42.75 -52.24 2.68
CA ASP A 198 42.50 -52.57 1.26
C ASP A 198 43.76 -52.45 0.40
N GLN A 199 44.72 -51.63 0.84
CA GLN A 199 46.01 -51.46 0.17
C GLN A 199 46.91 -52.70 0.37
N GLU A 200 46.92 -53.27 1.58
CA GLU A 200 47.69 -54.47 1.88
C GLU A 200 47.17 -55.70 1.12
N GLU A 201 45.85 -55.87 1.02
CA GLU A 201 45.22 -56.95 0.24
C GLU A 201 45.50 -56.81 -1.27
N TYR A 202 45.43 -55.58 -1.81
CA TYR A 202 45.80 -55.31 -3.20
C TYR A 202 47.28 -55.61 -3.48
N ASP A 203 48.17 -55.20 -2.58
CA ASP A 203 49.61 -55.42 -2.72
C ASP A 203 49.98 -56.91 -2.58
N LEU A 204 49.23 -57.69 -1.80
CA LEU A 204 49.35 -59.14 -1.71
C LEU A 204 48.92 -59.82 -3.02
N LEU A 205 47.74 -59.49 -3.55
CA LEU A 205 47.25 -60.06 -4.82
C LEU A 205 48.20 -59.76 -5.99
N ARG A 206 48.79 -58.56 -6.02
CA ARG A 206 49.76 -58.17 -7.04
C ARG A 206 51.08 -58.93 -6.91
N ARG A 207 51.55 -59.18 -5.68
CA ARG A 207 52.74 -60.01 -5.41
C ARG A 207 52.52 -61.45 -5.86
N ASP A 208 51.39 -62.06 -5.50
CA ASP A 208 51.07 -63.44 -5.88
C ASP A 208 50.97 -63.62 -7.41
N ALA A 209 50.42 -62.63 -8.13
CA ALA A 209 50.38 -62.64 -9.59
C ALA A 209 51.78 -62.52 -10.21
N ALA A 210 52.66 -61.69 -9.62
CA ALA A 210 54.05 -61.55 -10.07
C ALA A 210 54.85 -62.84 -9.85
N ASP A 211 54.66 -63.51 -8.71
CA ASP A 211 55.29 -64.79 -8.40
C ASP A 211 54.84 -65.90 -9.37
N ALA A 212 53.55 -65.96 -9.70
CA ALA A 212 53.02 -66.89 -10.69
C ALA A 212 53.66 -66.67 -12.08
N ARG A 213 53.83 -65.41 -12.50
CA ARG A 213 54.50 -65.04 -13.77
C ARG A 213 55.99 -65.40 -13.77
N SER A 214 56.70 -65.17 -12.66
CA SER A 214 58.10 -65.56 -12.52
C SER A 214 58.27 -67.08 -12.65
N ARG A 215 57.35 -67.85 -12.07
CA ARG A 215 57.35 -69.31 -12.17
C ARG A 215 57.02 -69.81 -13.57
N ILE A 216 56.10 -69.16 -14.29
CA ILE A 216 55.83 -69.43 -15.72
C ILE A 216 57.10 -69.24 -16.54
N ALA A 217 57.77 -68.08 -16.40
CA ALA A 217 59.00 -67.78 -17.15
C ALA A 217 60.10 -68.83 -16.90
N THR A 218 60.20 -69.32 -15.67
CA THR A 218 61.14 -70.39 -15.31
C THR A 218 60.79 -71.70 -16.03
N ILE A 219 59.53 -72.12 -16.00
CA ILE A 219 59.09 -73.36 -16.65
C ILE A 219 59.21 -73.27 -18.18
N GLU A 220 58.88 -72.13 -18.77
CA GLU A 220 59.06 -71.88 -20.20
C GLU A 220 60.52 -71.99 -20.63
N GLY A 221 61.46 -71.49 -19.81
CA GLY A 221 62.89 -71.71 -20.02
C GLY A 221 63.26 -73.19 -20.03
N THR A 222 62.75 -73.97 -19.08
CA THR A 222 63.00 -75.43 -19.04
C THR A 222 62.37 -76.18 -20.22
N LEU A 223 61.19 -75.75 -20.69
CA LEU A 223 60.54 -76.32 -21.87
C LEU A 223 61.37 -76.07 -23.13
N ALA A 224 61.91 -74.85 -23.30
CA ALA A 224 62.77 -74.51 -24.43
C ALA A 224 64.06 -75.35 -24.45
N ASP A 225 64.70 -75.54 -23.28
CA ASP A 225 65.88 -76.39 -23.15
C ASP A 225 65.57 -77.87 -23.45
N ASN A 226 64.43 -78.38 -22.96
CA ASN A 226 63.98 -79.74 -23.24
C ASN A 226 63.65 -79.95 -24.71
N GLU A 227 63.02 -78.97 -25.38
CA GLU A 227 62.68 -79.04 -26.80
C GLU A 227 63.94 -79.04 -27.67
N LYS A 228 64.95 -78.24 -27.33
CA LYS A 228 66.28 -78.30 -27.96
C LYS A 228 66.91 -79.69 -27.81
N ARG A 229 66.91 -80.25 -26.59
CA ARG A 229 67.41 -81.61 -26.33
C ARG A 229 66.64 -82.69 -27.10
N ILE A 230 65.31 -82.58 -27.20
CA ILE A 230 64.48 -83.50 -27.99
C ILE A 230 64.86 -83.43 -29.47
N ASN A 231 65.11 -82.23 -30.01
CA ASN A 231 65.54 -82.07 -31.40
C ASN A 231 66.92 -82.71 -31.63
N ASP A 232 67.89 -82.43 -30.77
CA ASP A 232 69.22 -83.04 -30.83
C ASP A 232 69.14 -84.58 -30.78
N MET A 233 68.32 -85.13 -29.86
CA MET A 233 68.10 -86.57 -29.76
C MET A 233 67.34 -87.15 -30.97
N ASN A 234 66.42 -86.41 -31.59
CA ASN A 234 65.73 -86.87 -32.81
C ASN A 234 66.69 -86.94 -34.00
N GLU A 235 67.65 -86.03 -34.12
CA GLU A 235 68.73 -86.11 -35.11
C GLU A 235 69.61 -87.35 -34.87
N ASP A 236 69.92 -87.65 -33.61
CA ASP A 236 70.67 -88.86 -33.23
C ASP A 236 69.86 -90.14 -33.53
N ILE A 237 68.55 -90.17 -33.22
CA ILE A 237 67.64 -91.28 -33.57
C ILE A 237 67.59 -91.49 -35.08
N TYR A 238 67.49 -90.42 -35.87
CA TYR A 238 67.50 -90.50 -37.33
C TYR A 238 68.80 -91.11 -37.83
N ALA A 239 69.94 -90.63 -37.35
CA ALA A 239 71.25 -91.15 -37.74
C ALA A 239 71.44 -92.64 -37.37
N GLU A 240 71.05 -93.04 -36.16
CA GLU A 240 71.10 -94.45 -35.72
C GLU A 240 70.16 -95.35 -36.55
N ARG A 241 68.95 -94.86 -36.86
CA ARG A 241 67.96 -95.62 -37.65
C ARG A 241 68.46 -95.98 -39.05
N TYR A 242 69.26 -95.09 -39.66
CA TYR A 242 69.81 -95.27 -41.01
C TYR A 242 71.29 -95.68 -41.03
N GLY A 243 71.92 -95.92 -39.88
CA GLY A 243 73.31 -96.38 -39.78
C GLY A 243 74.37 -95.32 -40.15
N ILE A 244 74.08 -94.04 -39.95
CA ILE A 244 74.98 -92.92 -40.27
C ILE A 244 75.91 -92.66 -39.07
N LYS A 245 77.24 -92.67 -39.30
CA LYS A 245 78.27 -92.48 -38.26
C LYS A 245 79.11 -91.22 -38.51
N ASP A 246 78.55 -90.09 -38.18
CA ASP A 246 79.11 -88.73 -38.31
C ASP A 246 79.53 -88.11 -36.96
N LYS A 247 78.96 -88.56 -35.83
CA LYS A 247 79.36 -88.15 -34.47
C LYS A 247 80.03 -89.31 -33.68
N PRO A 248 80.91 -89.02 -32.69
CA PRO A 248 81.68 -90.05 -31.98
C PRO A 248 80.85 -91.03 -31.14
N HIS A 249 79.69 -90.56 -30.64
CA HIS A 249 78.79 -91.34 -29.78
C HIS A 249 77.75 -92.15 -30.57
N ARG A 250 77.73 -92.03 -31.91
CA ARG A 250 76.81 -92.77 -32.78
C ARG A 250 77.39 -94.13 -33.18
N THR A 251 76.59 -95.20 -33.16
CA THR A 251 77.05 -96.57 -33.37
C THR A 251 77.19 -96.95 -34.84
N GLY A 252 76.40 -96.31 -35.72
CA GLY A 252 76.38 -96.59 -37.17
C GLY A 252 75.74 -97.93 -37.56
N ARG A 253 75.06 -98.62 -36.62
CA ARG A 253 74.34 -99.86 -36.90
C ARG A 253 72.87 -99.55 -37.19
N PRO A 254 72.35 -99.84 -38.40
CA PRO A 254 70.96 -99.56 -38.72
C PRO A 254 70.03 -100.47 -37.93
N GLY A 255 69.04 -99.87 -37.25
CA GLY A 255 67.98 -100.60 -36.55
C GLY A 255 67.62 -100.05 -35.18
N CYS A 256 66.32 -100.09 -34.86
CA CYS A 256 65.77 -99.59 -33.58
C CYS A 256 65.14 -100.70 -32.73
N GLU A 257 65.59 -101.94 -32.93
CA GLU A 257 65.17 -103.09 -32.12
C GLU A 257 65.88 -103.08 -30.75
N ALA A 258 65.18 -103.52 -29.72
CA ALA A 258 65.77 -103.60 -28.39
C ALA A 258 66.82 -104.73 -28.33
N PRO A 259 68.00 -104.53 -27.68
CA PRO A 259 68.48 -103.33 -27.01
C PRO A 259 69.48 -102.52 -27.87
N SER A 260 68.99 -101.59 -28.71
CA SER A 260 69.85 -100.68 -29.47
C SER A 260 69.90 -99.26 -28.87
N LEU A 261 70.93 -98.48 -29.21
CA LEU A 261 71.04 -97.07 -28.83
C LEU A 261 69.83 -96.26 -29.34
N CYS A 262 69.36 -96.54 -30.56
CA CYS A 262 68.15 -95.95 -31.11
C CYS A 262 66.92 -96.21 -30.22
N TYR A 263 66.73 -97.45 -29.74
CA TYR A 263 65.60 -97.79 -28.87
C TYR A 263 65.59 -96.99 -27.57
N ASN A 264 66.74 -96.88 -26.90
CA ASN A 264 66.86 -96.12 -25.64
C ASN A 264 66.63 -94.60 -25.84
N LEU A 265 67.11 -94.04 -26.95
CA LEU A 265 66.87 -92.63 -27.29
C LEU A 265 65.38 -92.37 -27.56
N VAL A 266 64.69 -93.27 -28.27
CA VAL A 266 63.23 -93.16 -28.52
C VAL A 266 62.44 -93.20 -27.21
N VAL A 267 62.80 -94.09 -26.27
CA VAL A 267 62.17 -94.15 -24.93
C VAL A 267 62.42 -92.85 -24.17
N THR A 268 63.66 -92.35 -24.15
CA THR A 268 64.04 -91.10 -23.47
C THR A 268 63.31 -89.88 -24.05
N VAL A 269 63.17 -89.80 -25.37
CA VAL A 269 62.39 -88.73 -26.03
C VAL A 269 60.92 -88.80 -25.67
N ARG A 270 60.35 -90.01 -25.55
CA ARG A 270 58.95 -90.20 -25.12
C ARG A 270 58.75 -89.73 -23.67
N GLU A 271 59.62 -90.14 -22.75
CA GLU A 271 59.57 -89.70 -21.35
C GLU A 271 59.74 -88.19 -21.21
N MET A 272 60.65 -87.58 -21.98
CA MET A 272 60.83 -86.12 -22.02
C MET A 272 59.60 -85.40 -22.58
N ARG A 273 58.92 -85.96 -23.59
CA ARG A 273 57.66 -85.42 -24.10
C ARG A 273 56.54 -85.51 -23.07
N ASP A 274 56.40 -86.65 -22.39
CA ASP A 274 55.41 -86.81 -21.31
C ASP A 274 55.68 -85.86 -20.14
N ALA A 275 56.95 -85.58 -19.82
CA ALA A 275 57.35 -84.58 -18.83
C ALA A 275 57.04 -83.15 -19.30
N ASN A 276 57.31 -82.81 -20.57
CA ASN A 276 56.95 -81.52 -21.15
C ASN A 276 55.43 -81.29 -21.18
N ASP A 277 54.64 -82.32 -21.46
CA ASP A 277 53.16 -82.21 -21.43
C ASP A 277 52.64 -81.92 -20.01
N LYS A 278 53.30 -82.45 -18.97
CA LYS A 278 52.99 -82.10 -17.57
C LYS A 278 53.36 -80.64 -17.26
N LEU A 279 54.54 -80.19 -17.68
CA LEU A 279 54.99 -78.81 -17.49
C LEU A 279 54.11 -77.81 -18.24
N ARG A 280 53.65 -78.14 -19.45
CA ARG A 280 52.69 -77.32 -20.21
C ARG A 280 51.36 -77.16 -19.46
N LYS A 281 50.84 -78.25 -18.89
CA LYS A 281 49.63 -78.19 -18.04
C LYS A 281 49.85 -77.34 -16.79
N GLU A 282 51.03 -77.37 -16.17
CA GLU A 282 51.37 -76.49 -15.04
C GLU A 282 51.43 -75.01 -15.47
N VAL A 283 52.02 -74.70 -16.63
CA VAL A 283 52.03 -73.34 -17.20
C VAL A 283 50.60 -72.84 -17.45
N ASP A 284 49.73 -73.65 -18.05
CA ASP A 284 48.35 -73.27 -18.29
C ASP A 284 47.59 -73.02 -16.98
N ALA A 285 47.79 -73.85 -15.96
CA ALA A 285 47.21 -73.66 -14.64
C ALA A 285 47.73 -72.38 -13.94
N LEU A 286 49.03 -72.09 -14.04
CA LEU A 286 49.63 -70.86 -13.49
C LEU A 286 49.15 -69.60 -14.23
N ARG A 287 48.97 -69.67 -15.55
CA ARG A 287 48.42 -68.56 -16.36
C ARG A 287 46.97 -68.26 -15.98
N ALA A 288 46.16 -69.31 -15.81
CA ALA A 288 44.78 -69.16 -15.34
C ALA A 288 44.74 -68.53 -13.93
N ARG A 289 45.63 -68.95 -13.03
CA ARG A 289 45.73 -68.37 -11.69
C ARG A 289 46.18 -66.90 -11.71
N ALA A 290 47.17 -66.54 -12.54
CA ALA A 290 47.63 -65.16 -12.67
C ALA A 290 46.52 -64.23 -13.18
N THR A 291 45.78 -64.66 -14.21
CA THR A 291 44.63 -63.91 -14.73
C THR A 291 43.49 -63.78 -13.71
N GLU A 292 43.22 -64.81 -12.93
CA GLU A 292 42.24 -64.73 -11.83
C GLU A 292 42.66 -63.71 -10.76
N LEU A 293 43.92 -63.74 -10.32
CA LEU A 293 44.45 -62.81 -9.30
C LEU A 293 44.43 -61.37 -9.79
N GLU A 294 44.78 -61.12 -11.06
CA GLU A 294 44.69 -59.80 -11.69
C GLU A 294 43.24 -59.32 -11.82
N GLY A 295 42.32 -60.23 -12.13
CA GLY A 295 40.88 -59.96 -12.12
C GLY A 295 40.39 -59.50 -10.75
N LYS A 296 40.75 -60.23 -9.68
CA LYS A 296 40.42 -59.87 -8.29
C LYS A 296 41.01 -58.52 -7.88
N ALA A 297 42.27 -58.25 -8.23
CA ALA A 297 42.90 -56.96 -7.96
C ALA A 297 42.20 -55.80 -8.71
N SER A 298 41.78 -56.01 -9.97
CA SER A 298 41.01 -55.03 -10.73
C SER A 298 39.63 -54.77 -10.12
N ASP A 299 38.94 -55.83 -9.68
CA ASP A 299 37.61 -55.71 -9.08
C ASP A 299 37.65 -55.02 -7.71
N LEU A 300 38.70 -55.23 -6.90
CA LEU A 300 38.92 -54.49 -5.66
C LEU A 300 39.09 -52.99 -5.93
N VAL A 301 39.89 -52.61 -6.94
CA VAL A 301 40.05 -51.21 -7.34
C VAL A 301 38.72 -50.60 -7.82
N LYS A 302 37.92 -51.34 -8.59
CA LYS A 302 36.59 -50.89 -9.02
C LYS A 302 35.62 -50.70 -7.85
N ARG A 303 35.56 -51.65 -6.91
CA ARG A 303 34.71 -51.53 -5.70
C ARG A 303 35.13 -50.35 -4.85
N ARG A 304 36.44 -50.14 -4.67
CA ARG A 304 37.01 -49.00 -3.96
C ARG A 304 36.60 -47.68 -4.60
N THR A 305 36.93 -47.48 -5.88
CA THR A 305 36.58 -46.25 -6.62
C THR A 305 35.07 -45.98 -6.66
N ALA A 306 34.24 -47.02 -6.73
CA ALA A 306 32.79 -46.87 -6.62
C ALA A 306 32.35 -46.39 -5.22
N SER A 307 32.85 -47.02 -4.15
CA SER A 307 32.52 -46.65 -2.77
C SER A 307 33.01 -45.24 -2.38
N GLU A 308 34.21 -44.86 -2.83
CA GLU A 308 34.78 -43.53 -2.63
C GLU A 308 33.94 -42.46 -3.34
N SER A 309 33.56 -42.74 -4.59
CA SER A 309 32.66 -41.87 -5.37
C SER A 309 31.30 -41.71 -4.68
N GLU A 310 30.74 -42.78 -4.13
CA GLU A 310 29.45 -42.74 -3.42
C GLU A 310 29.49 -41.88 -2.16
N VAL A 311 30.51 -42.03 -1.30
CA VAL A 311 30.65 -41.21 -0.09
C VAL A 311 30.87 -39.74 -0.42
N VAL A 312 31.71 -39.44 -1.42
CA VAL A 312 31.97 -38.06 -1.85
C VAL A 312 30.73 -37.43 -2.50
N THR A 313 29.99 -38.18 -3.31
CA THR A 313 28.74 -37.68 -3.92
C THR A 313 27.65 -37.43 -2.88
N ALA A 314 27.50 -38.30 -1.89
CA ALA A 314 26.57 -38.09 -0.77
C ALA A 314 26.89 -36.80 0.00
N ARG A 315 28.17 -36.57 0.35
CA ARG A 315 28.59 -35.34 1.04
C ARG A 315 28.47 -34.09 0.17
N ARG A 316 28.71 -34.18 -1.14
CA ARG A 316 28.45 -33.06 -2.07
C ARG A 316 26.98 -32.69 -2.12
N LYS A 317 26.08 -33.68 -2.13
CA LYS A 317 24.64 -33.42 -2.08
C LYS A 317 24.24 -32.72 -0.78
N GLU A 318 24.80 -33.13 0.35
CA GLU A 318 24.60 -32.45 1.64
C GLU A 318 25.10 -30.99 1.60
N LEU A 319 26.28 -30.75 1.01
CA LEU A 319 26.82 -29.40 0.83
C LEU A 319 25.90 -28.52 -0.04
N GLU A 320 25.36 -29.07 -1.13
CA GLU A 320 24.41 -28.36 -2.00
C GLU A 320 23.13 -28.01 -1.25
N THR A 321 22.60 -28.93 -0.45
CA THR A 321 21.43 -28.64 0.40
C THR A 321 21.70 -27.53 1.41
N LEU A 322 22.84 -27.57 2.11
CA LEU A 322 23.22 -26.53 3.07
C LEU A 322 23.42 -25.16 2.40
N ARG A 323 24.00 -25.13 1.20
CA ARG A 323 24.14 -23.88 0.41
C ARG A 323 22.78 -23.35 -0.04
N ALA A 324 21.86 -24.20 -0.47
CA ALA A 324 20.51 -23.81 -0.83
C ALA A 324 19.74 -23.24 0.38
N GLU A 325 19.85 -23.88 1.54
CA GLU A 325 19.23 -23.39 2.78
C GLU A 325 19.82 -22.07 3.27
N ALA A 326 21.14 -21.87 3.13
CA ALA A 326 21.78 -20.60 3.44
C ALA A 326 21.32 -19.49 2.49
N ALA A 327 21.24 -19.76 1.19
CA ALA A 327 20.73 -18.81 0.20
C ALA A 327 19.26 -18.45 0.45
N ALA A 328 18.42 -19.45 0.78
CA ALA A 328 17.01 -19.22 1.12
C ALA A 328 16.87 -18.34 2.38
N PHE A 329 17.72 -18.56 3.40
CA PHE A 329 17.72 -17.73 4.61
C PHE A 329 18.14 -16.28 4.33
N GLU A 330 19.17 -16.06 3.50
CA GLU A 330 19.58 -14.72 3.07
C GLU A 330 18.48 -14.03 2.25
N ALA A 331 17.77 -14.77 1.40
CA ALA A 331 16.63 -14.24 0.65
C ALA A 331 15.45 -13.85 1.57
N GLN A 332 15.30 -14.52 2.72
CA GLN A 332 14.28 -14.20 3.73
C GLN A 332 14.67 -13.06 4.67
N ARG A 333 15.95 -12.66 4.73
CA ARG A 333 16.46 -11.58 5.59
C ARG A 333 15.62 -10.28 5.54
N PRO A 334 15.31 -9.69 4.37
CA PRO A 334 14.50 -8.46 4.32
C PRO A 334 13.08 -8.65 4.86
N ALA A 335 12.46 -9.82 4.64
CA ALA A 335 11.13 -10.12 5.14
C ALA A 335 11.13 -10.24 6.67
N LEU A 336 12.11 -10.96 7.25
CA LEU A 336 12.26 -11.09 8.70
C LEU A 336 12.47 -9.74 9.39
N ILE A 337 13.26 -8.84 8.78
CA ILE A 337 13.46 -7.49 9.30
C ILE A 337 12.14 -6.70 9.24
N ALA A 338 11.44 -6.73 8.10
CA ALA A 338 10.16 -6.04 7.93
C ALA A 338 9.09 -6.52 8.92
N ASP A 339 8.99 -7.84 9.14
CA ASP A 339 8.06 -8.43 10.11
C ASP A 339 8.35 -7.97 11.54
N TYR A 340 9.63 -7.90 11.91
CA TYR A 340 10.06 -7.41 13.21
C TYR A 340 9.83 -5.91 13.36
N GLU A 341 10.07 -5.10 12.32
CA GLU A 341 9.71 -3.68 12.32
C GLU A 341 8.19 -3.48 12.52
N ALA A 342 7.38 -4.27 11.83
CA ALA A 342 5.93 -4.23 11.97
C ALA A 342 5.50 -4.62 13.39
N GLN A 343 6.16 -5.60 14.01
CA GLN A 343 5.95 -5.95 15.41
C GLN A 343 6.30 -4.79 16.35
N LEU A 344 7.47 -4.17 16.20
CA LEU A 344 7.88 -3.04 17.05
C LEU A 344 6.94 -1.83 16.91
N LYS A 345 6.37 -1.62 15.71
CA LYS A 345 5.33 -0.62 15.48
C LYS A 345 4.03 -0.96 16.22
N ARG A 346 3.59 -2.22 16.19
CA ARG A 346 2.42 -2.70 16.94
C ARG A 346 2.62 -2.58 18.45
N ASP A 347 3.83 -2.85 18.93
CA ASP A 347 4.19 -2.77 20.35
C ASP A 347 4.33 -1.31 20.86
N GLY A 348 4.13 -0.32 19.99
CA GLY A 348 4.22 1.11 20.34
C GLY A 348 5.65 1.59 20.61
N VAL A 349 6.67 0.80 20.26
CA VAL A 349 8.08 1.18 20.40
C VAL A 349 8.47 2.25 19.38
N TYR A 350 7.82 2.24 18.22
CA TYR A 350 7.98 3.25 17.20
C TYR A 350 7.04 4.44 17.44
N LEU A 351 7.62 5.63 17.53
CA LEU A 351 6.90 6.90 17.64
C LEU A 351 6.85 7.55 16.25
N PRO A 352 5.67 7.61 15.58
CA PRO A 352 5.55 8.25 14.29
C PRO A 352 5.84 9.75 14.40
N LEU A 353 6.44 10.31 13.35
CA LEU A 353 6.67 11.75 13.27
C LEU A 353 5.31 12.46 13.19
N ARG A 354 4.96 13.21 14.24
CA ARG A 354 3.72 13.98 14.31
C ARG A 354 3.99 15.41 13.85
N ASP A 355 3.42 15.78 12.71
CA ASP A 355 3.67 17.07 12.05
C ASP A 355 2.51 18.06 12.26
N ASP A 356 2.18 18.35 13.53
CA ASP A 356 1.07 19.25 13.85
C ASP A 356 1.53 20.70 14.02
N PRO A 357 0.68 21.69 13.68
CA PRO A 357 0.98 23.11 13.88
C PRO A 357 1.28 23.49 15.34
N ILE A 358 0.66 22.82 16.31
CA ILE A 358 0.95 23.04 17.74
C ILE A 358 2.38 22.58 18.08
N ILE A 359 2.82 21.43 17.53
CA ILE A 359 4.17 20.93 17.70
C ILE A 359 5.17 21.88 17.04
N ARG A 360 4.88 22.32 15.81
CA ARG A 360 5.71 23.29 15.08
C ARG A 360 5.88 24.60 15.83
N LEU A 361 4.82 25.11 16.47
CA LEU A 361 4.89 26.29 17.33
C LEU A 361 5.80 26.05 18.55
N GLY A 362 5.69 24.88 19.20
CA GLY A 362 6.58 24.51 20.30
C GLY A 362 8.04 24.44 19.87
N ILE A 363 8.32 23.80 18.74
CA ILE A 363 9.67 23.67 18.17
C ILE A 363 10.22 25.03 17.74
N MET A 364 9.38 25.92 17.22
CA MET A 364 9.80 27.28 16.90
C MET A 364 10.24 28.05 18.16
N ASP A 365 9.55 27.86 19.29
CA ASP A 365 9.98 28.45 20.56
C ASP A 365 11.26 27.82 21.11
N GLU A 366 11.49 26.53 20.88
CA GLU A 366 12.77 25.87 21.18
C GLU A 366 13.92 26.41 20.31
N LEU A 367 13.69 26.56 19.00
CA LEU A 367 14.66 27.14 18.06
C LEU A 367 15.02 28.58 18.44
N ARG A 368 14.09 29.36 18.97
CA ARG A 368 14.37 30.70 19.52
C ARG A 368 15.26 30.68 20.76
N ARG A 369 15.15 29.62 21.58
CA ARG A 369 15.95 29.42 22.79
C ARG A 369 17.30 28.77 22.53
N ASP A 370 17.57 28.35 21.29
CA ASP A 370 18.86 27.80 20.88
C ASP A 370 19.99 28.84 21.12
N PRO A 371 21.06 28.50 21.86
CA PRO A 371 22.12 29.45 22.19
C PRO A 371 22.95 29.91 20.98
N VAL A 372 22.98 29.12 19.90
CA VAL A 372 23.77 29.39 18.69
C VAL A 372 22.91 30.05 17.63
N ARG A 373 21.75 29.46 17.30
CA ARG A 373 20.88 29.93 16.20
C ARG A 373 19.76 30.86 16.67
N GLY A 374 19.40 30.81 17.95
CA GLY A 374 18.27 31.54 18.52
C GLY A 374 18.29 33.06 18.34
N PRO A 375 19.45 33.76 18.47
CA PRO A 375 19.52 35.19 18.22
C PRO A 375 19.13 35.57 16.78
N ALA A 376 19.59 34.82 15.78
CA ALA A 376 19.27 35.05 14.37
C ALA A 376 17.79 34.75 14.08
N PHE A 377 17.25 33.66 14.63
CA PHE A 377 15.82 33.33 14.54
C PHE A 377 14.94 34.42 15.15
N THR A 378 15.31 34.92 16.32
CA THR A 378 14.58 35.98 17.02
C THR A 378 14.62 37.30 16.25
N GLN A 379 15.77 37.66 15.68
CA GLN A 379 15.90 38.85 14.83
C GLN A 379 15.05 38.75 13.56
N MET A 380 15.10 37.62 12.84
CA MET A 380 14.29 37.39 11.65
C MET A 380 12.79 37.37 11.99
N SER A 381 12.40 36.76 13.11
CA SER A 381 11.04 36.79 13.64
C SER A 381 10.56 38.22 13.90
N TYR A 382 11.38 39.06 14.54
CA TYR A 382 11.04 40.48 14.72
C TYR A 382 10.94 41.24 13.40
N LEU A 383 11.80 40.95 12.42
CA LEU A 383 11.73 41.58 11.09
C LEU A 383 10.44 41.19 10.36
N ILE A 384 10.04 39.92 10.39
CA ILE A 384 8.78 39.44 9.78
C ILE A 384 7.58 40.10 10.45
N LYS A 385 7.56 40.13 11.79
CA LYS A 385 6.53 40.81 12.58
C LYS A 385 6.45 42.30 12.28
N ALA A 386 7.59 42.99 12.26
CA ALA A 386 7.65 44.42 11.97
C ALA A 386 7.21 44.71 10.52
N PHE A 387 7.59 43.86 9.56
CA PHE A 387 7.20 44.01 8.16
C PHE A 387 5.70 43.83 7.97
N ILE A 388 5.10 42.78 8.54
CA ILE A 388 3.66 42.54 8.45
C ILE A 388 2.87 43.61 9.21
N ALA A 389 3.31 43.98 10.41
CA ALA A 389 2.72 45.10 11.14
C ALA A 389 2.82 46.41 10.36
N PHE A 390 3.92 46.66 9.66
CA PHE A 390 4.08 47.82 8.78
C PHE A 390 3.12 47.77 7.60
N LEU A 391 2.95 46.62 6.93
CA LEU A 391 2.00 46.48 5.82
C LEU A 391 0.54 46.75 6.24
N GLU A 392 0.17 46.31 7.44
CA GLU A 392 -1.16 46.54 8.00
C GLU A 392 -1.35 47.98 8.52
N LEU A 393 -0.30 48.57 9.08
CA LEU A 393 -0.35 49.90 9.70
C LEU A 393 -0.12 51.04 8.69
N ALA A 394 0.64 50.82 7.62
CA ALA A 394 0.99 51.84 6.64
C ALA A 394 -0.24 52.45 5.93
N PRO A 395 -1.27 51.68 5.51
CA PRO A 395 -2.50 52.25 4.96
C PRO A 395 -3.25 53.14 5.96
N VAL A 396 -3.19 52.79 7.26
CA VAL A 396 -3.80 53.58 8.34
C VAL A 396 -3.02 54.90 8.53
N LEU A 397 -1.69 54.82 8.67
CA LEU A 397 -0.82 55.98 8.87
C LEU A 397 -0.79 56.92 7.66
N ALA A 398 -0.71 56.38 6.45
CA ALA A 398 -0.74 57.16 5.22
C ALA A 398 -2.05 57.96 5.12
N LYS A 399 -3.17 57.39 5.58
CA LYS A 399 -4.45 58.09 5.60
C LYS A 399 -4.52 59.15 6.70
N ILE A 400 -3.94 58.90 7.88
CA ILE A 400 -3.89 59.91 8.98
C ILE A 400 -3.05 61.12 8.56
N LEU A 401 -1.90 60.88 7.91
CA LEU A 401 -0.91 61.92 7.62
C LEU A 401 -1.14 62.62 6.27
N PHE A 402 -1.75 61.95 5.29
CA PHE A 402 -1.83 62.44 3.90
C PHE A 402 -3.24 62.44 3.29
N ALA A 403 -4.33 62.32 4.07
CA ALA A 403 -5.67 62.54 3.53
C ALA A 403 -6.05 64.03 3.60
N PRO A 404 -5.90 64.83 2.51
CA PRO A 404 -6.58 66.11 2.44
C PRO A 404 -8.10 65.89 2.44
N PRO A 405 -8.90 66.85 2.93
CA PRO A 405 -10.36 66.80 2.78
C PRO A 405 -10.71 66.72 1.29
N THR A 406 -11.21 65.57 0.85
CA THR A 406 -11.50 65.31 -0.58
C THR A 406 -12.84 65.93 -0.97
N VAL A 407 -12.92 66.47 -2.19
CA VAL A 407 -14.16 67.05 -2.73
C VAL A 407 -15.25 65.98 -2.84
N TYR A 408 -14.83 64.74 -3.10
CA TYR A 408 -15.71 63.57 -3.08
C TYR A 408 -16.43 63.38 -1.74
N SER A 409 -15.71 63.45 -0.60
CA SER A 409 -16.30 63.28 0.73
C SER A 409 -17.33 64.37 1.05
N ALA A 410 -17.06 65.61 0.64
CA ALA A 410 -17.98 66.73 0.80
C ALA A 410 -19.27 66.56 -0.03
N ARG A 411 -19.17 66.04 -1.26
CA ARG A 411 -20.32 65.81 -2.16
C ARG A 411 -21.21 64.66 -1.73
N ILE A 412 -20.64 63.53 -1.32
CA ILE A 412 -21.45 62.43 -0.78
C ILE A 412 -22.21 62.90 0.47
N ARG A 413 -21.59 63.77 1.29
CA ARG A 413 -22.22 64.36 2.47
C ARG A 413 -23.40 65.26 2.11
N THR A 414 -23.28 66.12 1.10
CA THR A 414 -24.41 66.95 0.65
C THR A 414 -25.53 66.09 0.07
N ALA A 415 -25.19 65.04 -0.70
CA ALA A 415 -26.17 64.10 -1.23
C ALA A 415 -26.92 63.35 -0.11
N VAL A 416 -26.22 62.84 0.91
CA VAL A 416 -26.82 62.14 2.05
C VAL A 416 -27.64 63.09 2.93
N ALA A 417 -27.14 64.30 3.20
CA ALA A 417 -27.88 65.29 3.99
C ALA A 417 -29.15 65.78 3.26
N LEU A 418 -29.08 65.95 1.93
CA LEU A 418 -30.26 66.25 1.10
C LEU A 418 -31.23 65.06 1.08
N GLY A 419 -30.74 63.83 1.00
CA GLY A 419 -31.55 62.61 1.08
C GLY A 419 -32.26 62.46 2.43
N GLN A 420 -31.57 62.69 3.55
CA GLN A 420 -32.16 62.67 4.89
C GLN A 420 -33.19 63.79 5.07
N ARG A 421 -32.93 64.99 4.55
CA ARG A 421 -33.92 66.09 4.55
C ARG A 421 -35.13 65.77 3.69
N ARG A 422 -34.98 65.06 2.57
CA ARG A 422 -36.10 64.57 1.76
C ARG A 422 -36.89 63.49 2.50
N ALA A 423 -36.23 62.50 3.08
CA ALA A 423 -36.89 61.47 3.89
C ALA A 423 -37.60 62.04 5.12
N LEU A 424 -37.03 63.05 5.78
CA LEU A 424 -37.67 63.78 6.89
C LEU A 424 -38.85 64.64 6.41
N ARG A 425 -38.77 65.23 5.22
CA ARG A 425 -39.92 65.93 4.60
C ARG A 425 -41.02 64.95 4.21
N GLU A 426 -40.70 63.80 3.63
CA GLU A 426 -41.67 62.74 3.32
C GLU A 426 -42.32 62.18 4.59
N MET A 427 -41.55 62.00 5.68
CA MET A 427 -42.09 61.65 7.00
C MET A 427 -43.01 62.75 7.57
N ASN A 428 -42.63 64.02 7.46
CA ASN A 428 -43.49 65.14 7.90
C ASN A 428 -44.74 65.27 7.04
N ASP A 429 -44.64 65.11 5.72
CA ASP A 429 -45.78 65.15 4.80
C ASP A 429 -46.75 63.98 5.05
N HIS A 430 -46.26 62.82 5.49
CA HIS A 430 -47.08 61.70 5.97
C HIS A 430 -47.74 61.93 7.33
N ILE A 431 -47.15 62.76 8.20
CA ILE A 431 -47.75 63.17 9.48
C ILE A 431 -48.80 64.28 9.27
N ASP A 432 -48.59 65.16 8.29
CA ASP A 432 -49.50 66.26 7.95
C ASP A 432 -50.71 65.79 7.11
N THR A 433 -50.59 64.69 6.33
CA THR A 433 -51.72 64.09 5.62
C THR A 433 -52.61 63.20 6.49
N ALA A 434 -52.10 62.67 7.61
CA ALA A 434 -52.87 61.88 8.57
C ALA A 434 -53.67 62.72 9.59
N SER A 435 -53.48 64.05 9.62
CA SER A 435 -54.04 64.95 10.64
C SER A 435 -55.19 65.86 10.17
N LEU A 436 -55.68 65.71 8.92
CA LEU A 436 -56.72 66.59 8.34
C LEU A 436 -58.01 65.89 7.85
N SER A 437 -58.34 64.68 8.31
CA SER A 437 -59.63 64.05 8.00
C SER A 437 -60.24 63.23 9.15
N VAL A 438 -60.62 63.91 10.22
CA VAL A 438 -61.69 63.49 11.16
C VAL A 438 -62.47 64.79 11.41
N ILE A 439 -63.75 64.96 11.07
CA ILE A 439 -64.92 64.45 11.80
C ILE A 439 -66.19 64.79 10.98
N ASN A 440 -67.01 63.78 10.67
CA ASN A 440 -68.49 63.72 10.75
C ASN A 440 -68.94 62.47 9.96
N VAL A 441 -69.88 61.60 10.33
CA VAL A 441 -70.75 61.32 11.49
C VAL A 441 -71.69 60.22 10.94
N VAL A 442 -71.85 59.11 11.68
CA VAL A 442 -73.03 58.22 11.72
C VAL A 442 -73.49 57.48 10.45
N GLY A 443 -73.48 56.14 10.55
CA GLY A 443 -74.71 55.36 10.31
C GLY A 443 -74.64 54.13 9.39
N VAL A 444 -74.77 52.95 10.02
CA VAL A 444 -75.68 51.84 9.62
C VAL A 444 -75.34 50.95 8.40
N ASN A 445 -75.23 49.65 8.73
CA ASN A 445 -75.55 48.40 7.99
C ASN A 445 -74.84 47.91 6.72
N GLU A 446 -74.59 46.59 6.81
CA GLU A 446 -74.82 45.51 5.83
C GLU A 446 -73.86 45.23 4.66
N SER A 447 -73.30 44.00 4.74
CA SER A 447 -73.36 42.93 3.74
C SER A 447 -72.78 43.08 2.32
N ARG A 448 -71.87 42.13 2.04
CA ARG A 448 -71.74 41.28 0.83
C ARG A 448 -71.19 41.86 -0.48
N ASN A 449 -70.15 41.12 -0.93
CA ASN A 449 -69.94 40.54 -2.27
C ASN A 449 -69.49 41.41 -3.46
N ALA A 450 -68.64 40.72 -4.25
CA ALA A 450 -68.22 40.97 -5.64
C ALA A 450 -67.34 42.21 -5.84
N GLY A 451 -66.26 42.18 -6.61
CA GLY A 451 -65.78 41.23 -7.60
C GLY A 451 -65.19 42.02 -8.77
N LEU A 452 -64.23 41.40 -9.46
CA LEU A 452 -64.01 41.50 -10.91
C LEU A 452 -63.14 42.63 -11.52
N ILE A 453 -62.23 42.12 -12.37
CA ILE A 453 -61.58 42.68 -13.60
C ILE A 453 -60.18 43.27 -13.37
N ALA A 454 -59.09 42.55 -13.70
CA ALA A 454 -58.48 42.23 -15.02
C ALA A 454 -57.71 43.43 -15.61
N SER A 455 -56.71 43.34 -16.49
CA SER A 455 -55.99 42.28 -17.20
C SER A 455 -54.82 43.01 -17.90
N SER A 456 -53.64 42.41 -18.02
CA SER A 456 -52.83 42.55 -19.25
C SER A 456 -51.80 41.44 -19.35
N ALA A 457 -51.84 40.78 -20.50
CA ALA A 457 -51.09 39.59 -20.87
C ALA A 457 -49.80 39.96 -21.61
N SER A 458 -48.78 39.10 -21.50
CA SER A 458 -47.67 39.02 -22.46
C SER A 458 -47.32 37.57 -22.73
N THR A 459 -47.52 37.18 -23.99
CA THR A 459 -47.32 35.87 -24.63
C THR A 459 -45.84 35.48 -24.80
N PRO A 460 -45.45 34.20 -24.82
CA PRO A 460 -44.14 33.74 -25.32
C PRO A 460 -44.22 33.09 -26.73
N PRO A 461 -43.11 33.05 -27.50
CA PRO A 461 -43.08 32.56 -28.89
C PRO A 461 -42.77 31.04 -29.02
N PRO A 462 -42.86 30.46 -30.23
CA PRO A 462 -43.21 29.06 -30.45
C PRO A 462 -42.02 28.09 -30.57
N ARG A 463 -42.31 26.82 -30.25
CA ARG A 463 -41.46 25.64 -30.46
C ARG A 463 -41.37 25.29 -31.95
N LEU A 464 -40.15 24.96 -32.39
CA LEU A 464 -39.83 24.37 -33.69
C LEU A 464 -39.59 22.87 -33.51
N ASP A 465 -40.43 22.07 -34.18
CA ASP A 465 -40.27 20.64 -34.34
C ASP A 465 -39.16 20.34 -35.36
N ASN A 466 -38.28 19.41 -35.01
CA ASN A 466 -37.28 18.86 -35.93
C ASN A 466 -37.29 17.32 -35.82
N PRO A 467 -37.51 16.56 -36.91
CA PRO A 467 -37.57 15.11 -36.86
C PRO A 467 -36.15 14.51 -36.93
N GLN A 468 -35.77 13.69 -35.95
CA GLN A 468 -34.58 12.84 -36.02
C GLN A 468 -34.92 11.38 -36.42
N PRO A 469 -33.96 10.64 -37.02
CA PRO A 469 -34.19 9.38 -37.70
C PRO A 469 -34.33 8.19 -36.73
N LYS A 470 -35.21 7.25 -37.08
CA LYS A 470 -35.37 5.92 -36.43
C LYS A 470 -34.05 5.15 -36.36
N ALA A 471 -33.47 5.04 -35.17
CA ALA A 471 -32.52 4.00 -34.82
C ALA A 471 -33.27 2.78 -34.25
N LEU A 472 -32.87 1.59 -34.69
CA LEU A 472 -33.39 0.30 -34.25
C LEU A 472 -33.22 0.11 -32.73
N VAL A 473 -34.35 -0.08 -32.03
CA VAL A 473 -34.41 -0.37 -30.60
C VAL A 473 -34.14 -1.88 -30.39
N PRO A 474 -33.12 -2.29 -29.61
CA PRO A 474 -32.95 -3.68 -29.20
C PRO A 474 -34.10 -4.11 -28.26
N PRO A 475 -34.42 -5.41 -28.16
CA PRO A 475 -35.60 -5.89 -27.44
C PRO A 475 -35.59 -5.46 -25.98
N ARG A 476 -36.75 -4.95 -25.53
CA ARG A 476 -37.03 -4.55 -24.14
C ARG A 476 -36.69 -5.69 -23.18
N GLN A 477 -35.68 -5.48 -22.34
CA GLN A 477 -35.54 -6.19 -21.08
C GLN A 477 -36.80 -5.92 -20.24
N GLY A 478 -37.31 -6.95 -19.57
CA GLY A 478 -38.47 -6.83 -18.68
C GLY A 478 -38.26 -5.75 -17.60
N PRO A 479 -39.35 -5.23 -17.01
CA PRO A 479 -39.23 -4.21 -15.96
C PRO A 479 -38.33 -4.75 -14.83
N PRO A 480 -37.33 -3.98 -14.38
CA PRO A 480 -36.48 -4.38 -13.26
C PRO A 480 -37.36 -4.63 -12.02
N PRO A 481 -36.98 -5.58 -11.14
CA PRO A 481 -37.72 -5.85 -9.92
C PRO A 481 -37.89 -4.57 -9.10
N GLU A 482 -39.10 -4.41 -8.55
CA GLU A 482 -39.50 -3.25 -7.76
C GLU A 482 -38.49 -3.01 -6.60
N PRO A 483 -37.92 -1.79 -6.47
CA PRO A 483 -36.86 -1.53 -5.50
C PRO A 483 -37.43 -1.60 -4.08
N LEU A 484 -36.91 -2.53 -3.27
CA LEU A 484 -37.21 -2.57 -1.82
C LEU A 484 -36.90 -1.20 -1.19
N PRO A 485 -37.78 -0.69 -0.31
CA PRO A 485 -37.65 0.63 0.30
C PRO A 485 -36.33 0.74 1.10
N ARG A 486 -35.55 1.80 0.82
CA ARG A 486 -34.25 2.10 1.46
C ARG A 486 -34.34 2.43 2.95
N SER A 487 -35.54 2.64 3.49
CA SER A 487 -35.77 3.03 4.89
C SER A 487 -35.38 1.97 5.93
N SER A 488 -35.05 0.74 5.51
CA SER A 488 -34.69 -0.35 6.43
C SER A 488 -33.24 -0.31 6.94
N PHE A 489 -32.28 0.20 6.16
CA PHE A 489 -30.86 0.12 6.55
C PHE A 489 -30.47 1.08 7.67
N GLY A 490 -31.10 2.27 7.76
CA GLY A 490 -30.86 3.19 8.87
C GLY A 490 -31.30 2.60 10.22
N ALA A 491 -32.43 1.89 10.24
CA ALA A 491 -32.90 1.19 11.44
C ALA A 491 -31.99 0.00 11.80
N LEU A 492 -31.56 -0.78 10.79
CA LEU A 492 -30.61 -1.88 10.96
C LEU A 492 -29.29 -1.39 11.54
N GLU A 493 -28.75 -0.31 10.98
CA GLU A 493 -27.49 0.30 11.40
C GLU A 493 -27.56 0.79 12.84
N GLN A 494 -28.62 1.54 13.18
CA GLN A 494 -28.77 2.10 14.51
C GLN A 494 -28.94 1.02 15.58
N ALA A 495 -29.68 -0.06 15.26
CA ALA A 495 -29.80 -1.24 16.10
C ALA A 495 -28.44 -1.94 16.28
N ALA A 496 -27.67 -2.10 15.20
CA ALA A 496 -26.37 -2.74 15.23
C ALA A 496 -25.33 -1.95 16.02
N ILE A 497 -25.23 -0.63 15.81
CA ILE A 497 -24.34 0.26 16.56
C ILE A 497 -24.66 0.21 18.06
N SER A 498 -25.95 0.34 18.41
CA SER A 498 -26.36 0.30 19.82
C SER A 498 -25.99 -1.03 20.49
N TRP A 499 -26.14 -2.15 19.77
CA TRP A 499 -25.81 -3.46 20.30
C TRP A 499 -24.29 -3.67 20.40
N LEU A 500 -23.54 -3.35 19.34
CA LEU A 500 -22.09 -3.51 19.30
C LEU A 500 -21.39 -2.61 20.31
N GLY A 501 -21.84 -1.36 20.49
CA GLY A 501 -21.30 -0.48 21.51
C GLY A 501 -21.41 -1.09 22.91
N ALA A 502 -22.59 -1.60 23.27
CA ALA A 502 -22.79 -2.28 24.55
C ALA A 502 -21.96 -3.57 24.65
N TRP A 503 -21.83 -4.34 23.57
CA TRP A 503 -21.01 -5.56 23.55
C TRP A 503 -19.53 -5.25 23.77
N VAL A 504 -18.97 -4.27 23.05
CA VAL A 504 -17.56 -3.84 23.16
C VAL A 504 -17.24 -3.28 24.55
N GLU A 505 -18.19 -2.61 25.20
CA GLU A 505 -18.02 -2.05 26.55
C GLU A 505 -18.16 -3.09 27.67
N ALA A 506 -18.81 -4.23 27.40
CA ALA A 506 -19.09 -5.24 28.43
C ALA A 506 -17.83 -5.93 28.99
N SER A 507 -16.73 -6.01 28.23
CA SER A 507 -15.48 -6.61 28.71
C SER A 507 -14.24 -6.08 27.98
N SER A 508 -13.07 -6.18 28.63
CA SER A 508 -11.79 -5.84 27.98
C SER A 508 -11.43 -6.78 26.83
N ASP A 509 -11.89 -8.02 26.88
CA ASP A 509 -11.64 -9.01 25.83
C ASP A 509 -12.47 -8.71 24.58
N HIS A 510 -13.71 -8.27 24.74
CA HIS A 510 -14.54 -7.78 23.62
C HIS A 510 -13.93 -6.54 22.96
N ARG A 511 -13.43 -5.60 23.77
CA ARG A 511 -12.69 -4.44 23.25
C ARG A 511 -11.44 -4.84 22.48
N ARG A 512 -10.70 -5.82 22.97
CA ARG A 512 -9.53 -6.36 22.27
C ARG A 512 -9.91 -7.03 20.95
N ALA A 513 -10.99 -7.81 20.94
CA ALA A 513 -11.51 -8.45 19.72
C ALA A 513 -11.98 -7.44 18.67
N ALA A 514 -12.64 -6.36 19.11
CA ALA A 514 -13.03 -5.25 18.23
C ALA A 514 -11.81 -4.60 17.55
N GLY A 515 -10.66 -4.57 18.23
CA GLY A 515 -9.47 -3.90 17.76
C GLY A 515 -9.65 -2.38 17.61
N ASP A 516 -8.59 -1.70 17.18
CA ASP A 516 -8.58 -0.24 17.09
C ASP A 516 -9.59 0.29 16.07
N TYR A 517 -9.75 -0.43 14.96
CA TYR A 517 -10.67 -0.05 13.88
C TYR A 517 -12.10 0.13 14.40
N TYR A 518 -12.69 -0.88 15.05
CA TYR A 518 -14.06 -0.80 15.52
C TYR A 518 -14.20 0.04 16.80
N THR A 519 -13.20 0.01 17.69
CA THR A 519 -13.21 0.82 18.92
C THR A 519 -13.23 2.31 18.61
N ILE A 520 -12.52 2.75 17.56
CA ILE A 520 -12.54 4.14 17.10
C ILE A 520 -13.81 4.43 16.30
N ARG A 521 -14.30 3.48 15.50
CA ARG A 521 -15.39 3.75 14.57
C ARG A 521 -16.77 3.83 15.21
N LEU A 522 -17.10 2.91 16.12
CA LEU A 522 -18.43 2.80 16.72
C LEU A 522 -18.95 4.09 17.39
N PRO A 523 -18.12 4.91 18.09
CA PRO A 523 -18.60 6.14 18.72
C PRO A 523 -18.86 7.31 17.75
N TYR A 524 -18.24 7.33 16.57
CA TYR A 524 -18.12 8.55 15.76
C TYR A 524 -18.68 8.45 14.34
N GLY A 525 -19.06 7.26 13.86
CA GLY A 525 -19.41 7.09 12.46
C GLY A 525 -20.48 6.05 12.19
N PRO A 526 -20.99 6.03 10.94
CA PRO A 526 -21.83 4.95 10.46
C PRO A 526 -21.07 3.62 10.53
N LEU A 527 -21.76 2.55 10.96
CA LEU A 527 -21.25 1.18 10.97
C LEU A 527 -21.16 0.64 9.55
N PHE A 528 -22.10 1.00 8.67
CA PHE A 528 -22.06 0.64 7.26
C PHE A 528 -21.32 1.73 6.50
N VAL A 529 -20.09 1.45 6.00
CA VAL A 529 -19.36 2.48 5.24
C VAL A 529 -20.03 2.67 3.89
N ALA A 530 -19.77 3.83 3.28
CA ALA A 530 -20.25 4.14 1.93
C ALA A 530 -19.87 3.06 0.90
N SER A 531 -18.72 2.41 1.05
CA SER A 531 -18.31 1.29 0.19
C SER A 531 -19.20 0.06 0.36
N ASP A 532 -19.59 -0.30 1.59
CA ASP A 532 -20.44 -1.48 1.85
C ASP A 532 -21.82 -1.25 1.24
N MET A 533 -22.37 -0.05 1.46
CA MET A 533 -23.67 0.32 0.89
C MET A 533 -23.62 0.39 -0.64
N ALA A 534 -22.51 0.83 -1.22
CA ALA A 534 -22.32 0.80 -2.67
C ALA A 534 -22.28 -0.64 -3.21
N ILE A 535 -21.63 -1.58 -2.51
CA ILE A 535 -21.65 -3.00 -2.87
C ILE A 535 -23.08 -3.55 -2.80
N VAL A 536 -23.82 -3.27 -1.72
CA VAL A 536 -25.20 -3.76 -1.57
C VAL A 536 -26.12 -3.24 -2.68
N ASP A 537 -26.08 -1.93 -2.96
CA ASP A 537 -26.87 -1.31 -4.03
C ASP A 537 -26.46 -1.86 -5.41
N TYR A 538 -25.16 -2.05 -5.65
CA TYR A 538 -24.65 -2.71 -6.86
C TYR A 538 -25.18 -4.13 -6.97
N CYS A 539 -25.09 -4.93 -5.92
CA CYS A 539 -25.50 -6.33 -5.95
C CYS A 539 -27.00 -6.49 -6.22
N ARG A 540 -27.84 -5.64 -5.61
CA ARG A 540 -29.28 -5.60 -5.86
C ARG A 540 -29.64 -5.28 -7.30
N ALA A 541 -28.81 -4.49 -7.99
CA ALA A 541 -29.04 -4.11 -9.37
C ALA A 541 -28.53 -5.16 -10.38
N HIS A 542 -27.53 -5.97 -9.99
CA HIS A 542 -26.79 -6.82 -10.92
C HIS A 542 -26.96 -8.33 -10.72
N PHE A 543 -27.40 -8.79 -9.55
CA PHE A 543 -27.55 -10.22 -9.26
C PHE A 543 -28.99 -10.58 -8.92
N LEU A 544 -29.37 -11.81 -9.30
CA LEU A 544 -30.65 -12.40 -8.92
C LEU A 544 -30.63 -12.80 -7.44
N ARG A 545 -31.80 -12.88 -6.79
CA ARG A 545 -31.88 -13.24 -5.36
C ARG A 545 -31.35 -14.63 -5.03
N GLN A 546 -31.30 -15.53 -6.00
CA GLN A 546 -30.66 -16.84 -5.83
C GLN A 546 -29.13 -16.80 -5.83
N ALA A 547 -28.51 -15.66 -6.13
CA ALA A 547 -27.06 -15.51 -6.03
C ALA A 547 -26.61 -15.68 -4.59
N ARG A 548 -25.47 -16.35 -4.43
CA ARG A 548 -24.90 -16.66 -3.13
C ARG A 548 -23.60 -15.91 -2.93
N PHE A 549 -23.57 -15.12 -1.87
CA PHE A 549 -22.44 -14.27 -1.52
C PHE A 549 -21.55 -14.97 -0.49
N PHE A 550 -20.24 -14.85 -0.70
CA PHE A 550 -19.22 -15.37 0.19
C PHE A 550 -18.30 -14.21 0.56
N GLU A 551 -18.38 -13.73 1.80
CA GLU A 551 -17.58 -12.59 2.25
C GLU A 551 -16.36 -13.08 3.03
N LEU A 552 -15.18 -12.63 2.59
CA LEU A 552 -13.92 -12.89 3.26
C LEU A 552 -13.63 -11.81 4.30
N GLY A 553 -13.37 -12.21 5.55
CA GLY A 553 -12.92 -11.30 6.60
C GLY A 553 -14.02 -10.35 7.06
N ILE A 554 -15.17 -10.89 7.44
CA ILE A 554 -16.41 -10.13 7.67
C ILE A 554 -16.37 -9.15 8.84
N GLY A 555 -15.39 -9.23 9.74
CA GLY A 555 -15.37 -8.41 10.94
C GLY A 555 -16.59 -8.67 11.83
N PHE A 556 -17.44 -7.65 12.04
CA PHE A 556 -18.69 -7.81 12.79
C PHE A 556 -19.89 -8.19 11.90
N GLY A 557 -19.64 -8.49 10.62
CA GLY A 557 -20.64 -9.00 9.68
C GLY A 557 -21.45 -7.90 9.00
N GLU A 558 -20.95 -6.66 8.95
CA GLU A 558 -21.65 -5.48 8.46
C GLU A 558 -22.23 -5.67 7.04
N LEU A 559 -21.35 -5.99 6.09
CA LEU A 559 -21.73 -6.17 4.70
C LEU A 559 -22.55 -7.46 4.51
N SER A 560 -22.13 -8.55 5.14
CA SER A 560 -22.85 -9.82 5.13
C SER A 560 -24.29 -9.71 5.62
N LEU A 561 -24.52 -8.97 6.71
CA LEU A 561 -25.85 -8.67 7.24
C LEU A 561 -26.67 -7.86 6.25
N CYS A 562 -26.08 -6.82 5.65
CA CYS A 562 -26.79 -5.98 4.67
C CYS A 562 -27.18 -6.77 3.41
N LEU A 563 -26.31 -7.68 2.93
CA LEU A 563 -26.62 -8.57 1.82
C LEU A 563 -27.72 -9.58 2.19
N ALA A 564 -27.65 -10.17 3.38
CA ALA A 564 -28.68 -11.10 3.87
C ALA A 564 -30.06 -10.45 4.02
N VAL A 565 -30.12 -9.26 4.63
CA VAL A 565 -31.36 -8.47 4.79
C VAL A 565 -31.89 -7.97 3.43
N SER A 566 -31.02 -7.88 2.41
CA SER A 566 -31.44 -7.62 1.02
C SER A 566 -32.05 -8.84 0.32
N GLY A 567 -32.07 -9.99 0.99
CA GLY A 567 -32.64 -11.25 0.50
C GLY A 567 -31.66 -12.16 -0.24
N PHE A 568 -30.35 -11.90 -0.16
CA PHE A 568 -29.33 -12.79 -0.71
C PHE A 568 -28.89 -13.85 0.29
N SER A 569 -28.57 -15.05 -0.19
CA SER A 569 -27.90 -16.06 0.64
C SER A 569 -26.44 -15.66 0.85
N THR A 570 -26.03 -15.45 2.09
CA THR A 570 -24.70 -14.90 2.39
C THR A 570 -23.95 -15.77 3.39
N VAL A 571 -22.70 -16.12 3.07
CA VAL A 571 -21.78 -16.85 3.92
C VAL A 571 -20.61 -15.94 4.28
N GLY A 572 -20.43 -15.66 5.56
CA GLY A 572 -19.33 -14.83 6.05
C GLY A 572 -18.23 -15.64 6.73
N PHE A 573 -16.96 -15.40 6.40
CA PHE A 573 -15.79 -16.01 7.04
C PHE A 573 -15.05 -15.01 7.93
N GLU A 574 -14.82 -15.36 9.20
CA GLU A 574 -13.97 -14.59 10.11
C GLU A 574 -13.01 -15.51 10.87
N SER A 575 -11.72 -15.14 10.85
CA SER A 575 -10.67 -15.90 11.53
C SER A 575 -10.53 -15.56 13.01
N ASP A 576 -10.84 -14.32 13.39
CA ASP A 576 -10.80 -13.88 14.79
C ASP A 576 -12.01 -14.38 15.56
N ALA A 577 -11.76 -15.12 16.64
CA ALA A 577 -12.81 -15.74 17.42
C ALA A 577 -13.79 -14.73 18.04
N GLY A 578 -13.29 -13.59 18.54
CA GLY A 578 -14.12 -12.60 19.21
C GLY A 578 -14.99 -11.80 18.23
N ARG A 579 -14.46 -11.46 17.05
CA ARG A 579 -15.26 -10.83 15.98
C ARG A 579 -16.31 -11.77 15.43
N TYR A 580 -15.98 -13.06 15.24
CA TYR A 580 -16.95 -14.09 14.87
C TYR A 580 -18.08 -14.22 15.90
N GLU A 581 -17.72 -14.27 17.20
CA GLU A 581 -18.69 -14.33 18.29
C GLU A 581 -19.62 -13.12 18.28
N ALA A 582 -19.05 -11.91 18.17
CA ALA A 582 -19.81 -10.66 18.09
C ALA A 582 -20.77 -10.64 16.90
N ALA A 583 -20.30 -11.01 15.69
CA ALA A 583 -21.12 -11.05 14.48
C ALA A 583 -22.30 -12.03 14.64
N THR A 584 -22.04 -13.20 15.23
CA THR A 584 -23.08 -14.23 15.49
C THR A 584 -24.12 -13.73 16.49
N ALA A 585 -23.67 -13.15 17.60
CA ALA A 585 -24.55 -12.61 18.62
C ALA A 585 -25.35 -11.38 18.14
N LEU A 586 -24.73 -10.53 17.32
CA LEU A 586 -25.37 -9.40 16.66
C LEU A 586 -26.48 -9.86 15.70
N ALA A 587 -26.18 -10.82 14.82
CA ALA A 587 -27.16 -11.38 13.88
C ALA A 587 -28.40 -11.96 14.62
N ALA A 588 -28.17 -12.65 15.73
CA ALA A 588 -29.24 -13.17 16.58
C ALA A 588 -30.03 -12.05 17.28
N ALA A 589 -29.37 -10.98 17.73
CA ALA A 589 -30.01 -9.83 18.34
C ALA A 589 -30.90 -9.07 17.34
N LEU A 590 -30.42 -8.86 16.12
CA LEU A 590 -31.18 -8.22 15.04
C LEU A 590 -32.36 -9.09 14.60
N SER A 591 -32.20 -10.42 14.54
CA SER A 591 -33.31 -11.34 14.27
C SER A 591 -34.45 -11.18 15.27
N ARG A 592 -34.13 -11.06 16.57
CA ARG A 592 -35.14 -10.80 17.63
C ARG A 592 -35.84 -9.45 17.49
N GLN A 593 -35.22 -8.48 16.82
CA GLN A 593 -35.81 -7.18 16.52
C GLN A 593 -36.62 -7.17 15.21
N GLY A 594 -36.74 -8.31 14.54
CA GLY A 594 -37.56 -8.48 13.35
C GLY A 594 -36.82 -8.32 12.02
N PHE A 595 -35.49 -8.18 12.03
CA PHE A 595 -34.71 -8.21 10.79
C PHE A 595 -34.54 -9.65 10.29
N ASP A 596 -34.80 -9.89 9.00
CA ASP A 596 -34.60 -11.22 8.41
C ASP A 596 -33.12 -11.50 8.17
N THR A 597 -32.51 -12.25 9.09
CA THR A 597 -31.13 -12.73 8.99
C THR A 597 -31.05 -14.22 8.66
N SER A 598 -32.17 -14.84 8.25
CA SER A 598 -32.25 -16.29 7.98
C SER A 598 -31.35 -16.76 6.83
N GLN A 599 -31.00 -15.84 5.93
CA GLN A 599 -30.11 -16.08 4.80
C GLN A 599 -28.62 -15.90 5.13
N LEU A 600 -28.28 -15.53 6.37
CA LEU A 600 -26.90 -15.34 6.82
C LEU A 600 -26.35 -16.61 7.49
N SER A 601 -25.20 -17.07 7.02
CA SER A 601 -24.42 -18.16 7.62
C SER A 601 -23.01 -17.67 7.96
N LEU A 602 -22.62 -17.72 9.22
CA LEU A 602 -21.28 -17.29 9.66
C LEU A 602 -20.40 -18.50 9.95
N VAL A 603 -19.16 -18.48 9.46
CA VAL A 603 -18.18 -19.56 9.62
C VAL A 603 -16.92 -19.01 10.27
N GLN A 604 -16.55 -19.58 11.41
CA GLN A 604 -15.30 -19.27 12.08
C GLN A 604 -14.14 -20.02 11.43
N GLY A 605 -13.09 -19.30 11.07
CA GLY A 605 -11.81 -19.84 10.64
C GLY A 605 -11.24 -19.14 9.41
N LEU A 606 -10.01 -19.53 9.05
CA LEU A 606 -9.28 -18.94 7.95
C LEU A 606 -9.76 -19.54 6.61
N PHE A 607 -10.19 -18.68 5.70
CA PHE A 607 -10.44 -19.05 4.31
C PHE A 607 -9.10 -19.26 3.56
N PRO A 608 -8.97 -20.24 2.65
CA PRO A 608 -10.01 -21.17 2.19
C PRO A 608 -10.14 -22.45 3.03
N ASN A 609 -9.42 -22.59 4.15
CA ASN A 609 -9.34 -23.87 4.89
C ASN A 609 -10.70 -24.34 5.44
N VAL A 610 -11.59 -23.41 5.77
CA VAL A 610 -12.95 -23.70 6.25
C VAL A 610 -14.02 -23.68 5.15
N LEU A 611 -13.62 -23.49 3.88
CA LEU A 611 -14.54 -23.52 2.75
C LEU A 611 -14.98 -24.95 2.46
N GLN A 612 -16.28 -25.20 2.59
CA GLN A 612 -16.91 -26.48 2.25
C GLN A 612 -17.35 -26.45 0.79
N VAL A 613 -16.54 -27.03 -0.11
CA VAL A 613 -16.73 -26.98 -1.58
C VAL A 613 -18.04 -27.64 -2.02
N ASP A 614 -18.47 -28.68 -1.31
CA ASP A 614 -19.76 -29.37 -1.48
C ASP A 614 -20.97 -28.43 -1.30
N ARG A 615 -20.80 -27.30 -0.61
CA ARG A 615 -21.86 -26.29 -0.45
C ARG A 615 -21.91 -25.23 -1.55
N ILE A 616 -20.96 -25.22 -2.48
CA ILE A 616 -20.89 -24.19 -3.55
C ILE A 616 -21.82 -24.55 -4.72
N ASP A 617 -22.11 -25.83 -4.95
CA ASP A 617 -22.80 -26.33 -6.17
C ASP A 617 -24.35 -26.24 -6.14
N ILE A 618 -24.91 -25.32 -5.36
CA ILE A 618 -26.38 -25.20 -5.22
C ILE A 618 -26.90 -24.09 -6.14
N GLY A 619 -27.17 -24.44 -7.41
CA GLY A 619 -28.21 -23.84 -8.26
C GLY A 619 -28.20 -22.33 -8.57
N GLY A 620 -27.16 -21.56 -8.22
CA GLY A 620 -27.10 -20.10 -8.43
C GLY A 620 -25.70 -19.57 -8.72
N GLU A 621 -25.60 -18.29 -9.08
CA GLU A 621 -24.32 -17.61 -9.26
C GLU A 621 -23.61 -17.44 -7.90
N THR A 622 -22.32 -17.70 -7.88
CA THR A 622 -21.49 -17.59 -6.67
C THR A 622 -20.62 -16.34 -6.75
N VAL A 623 -20.75 -15.46 -5.75
CA VAL A 623 -20.07 -14.17 -5.70
C VAL A 623 -19.18 -14.12 -4.47
N LEU A 624 -17.87 -14.00 -4.64
CA LEU A 624 -16.98 -13.72 -3.53
C LEU A 624 -16.80 -12.21 -3.37
N VAL A 625 -16.93 -11.72 -2.14
CA VAL A 625 -16.77 -10.31 -1.78
C VAL A 625 -15.66 -10.18 -0.75
N SER A 626 -14.81 -9.17 -0.91
CA SER A 626 -13.77 -8.86 0.07
C SER A 626 -13.51 -7.37 0.15
N THR A 627 -13.72 -6.81 1.34
CA THR A 627 -13.55 -5.39 1.65
C THR A 627 -12.60 -5.23 2.82
N ASN A 628 -11.55 -4.43 2.66
CA ASN A 628 -10.64 -4.06 3.75
C ASN A 628 -10.02 -5.25 4.53
N VAL A 629 -9.55 -6.29 3.84
CA VAL A 629 -8.94 -7.46 4.49
C VAL A 629 -7.42 -7.37 4.40
N THR A 630 -6.76 -6.79 5.40
CA THR A 630 -5.28 -6.58 5.40
C THR A 630 -4.54 -7.39 6.46
N SER A 631 -5.12 -8.48 6.95
CA SER A 631 -4.54 -9.25 8.06
C SER A 631 -3.29 -10.05 7.63
N ASN A 632 -2.27 -10.11 8.50
CA ASN A 632 -1.07 -10.91 8.27
C ASN A 632 -1.39 -12.40 8.03
N LEU A 633 -2.41 -12.93 8.70
CA LEU A 633 -2.88 -14.31 8.53
C LEU A 633 -3.33 -14.59 7.09
N MET A 634 -3.94 -13.60 6.43
CA MET A 634 -4.30 -13.71 5.02
C MET A 634 -3.06 -13.67 4.12
N MET A 635 -2.03 -12.91 4.49
CA MET A 635 -0.79 -12.82 3.71
C MET A 635 0.01 -14.13 3.70
N GLU A 636 0.07 -14.84 4.82
CA GLU A 636 0.70 -16.17 4.91
C GLU A 636 0.03 -17.19 3.97
N ALA A 637 -1.25 -17.00 3.67
CA ALA A 637 -2.06 -17.88 2.84
C ALA A 637 -2.50 -17.24 1.51
N ILE A 638 -1.93 -16.10 1.11
CA ILE A 638 -2.51 -15.28 0.02
C ILE A 638 -2.55 -16.02 -1.32
N ASP A 639 -1.56 -16.85 -1.61
CA ASP A 639 -1.53 -17.65 -2.83
C ASP A 639 -2.65 -18.72 -2.84
N ASN A 640 -2.93 -19.33 -1.69
CA ASN A 640 -4.04 -20.28 -1.53
C ASN A 640 -5.40 -19.57 -1.67
N VAL A 641 -5.52 -18.37 -1.08
CA VAL A 641 -6.72 -17.54 -1.22
C VAL A 641 -6.94 -17.18 -2.68
N ILE A 642 -5.93 -16.61 -3.36
CA ILE A 642 -5.98 -16.25 -4.78
C ILE A 642 -6.36 -17.46 -5.63
N TRP A 643 -5.73 -18.61 -5.40
CA TRP A 643 -6.05 -19.84 -6.14
C TRP A 643 -7.49 -20.30 -5.93
N SER A 644 -8.03 -20.18 -4.71
CA SER A 644 -9.42 -20.56 -4.41
C SER A 644 -10.46 -19.63 -5.04
N LEU A 645 -10.08 -18.42 -5.49
CA LEU A 645 -11.00 -17.50 -6.17
C LEU A 645 -11.62 -18.10 -7.44
N ARG A 646 -10.94 -19.06 -8.08
CA ARG A 646 -11.45 -19.78 -9.26
C ARG A 646 -12.73 -20.59 -9.00
N LEU A 647 -13.11 -20.78 -7.74
CA LEU A 647 -14.32 -21.49 -7.34
C LEU A 647 -15.58 -20.61 -7.46
N PHE A 648 -15.43 -19.31 -7.75
CA PHE A 648 -16.54 -18.35 -7.81
C PHE A 648 -16.77 -17.85 -9.24
N ASP A 649 -18.03 -17.60 -9.58
CA ASP A 649 -18.43 -17.03 -10.86
C ASP A 649 -18.08 -15.54 -10.95
N HIS A 650 -18.16 -14.84 -9.81
CA HIS A 650 -17.95 -13.40 -9.70
C HIS A 650 -17.09 -13.04 -8.47
N LEU A 651 -16.32 -11.96 -8.60
CA LEU A 651 -15.52 -11.39 -7.52
C LEU A 651 -15.85 -9.90 -7.38
N ILE A 652 -16.08 -9.42 -6.16
CA ILE A 652 -16.17 -7.99 -5.83
C ILE A 652 -15.11 -7.70 -4.78
N ILE A 653 -13.99 -7.10 -5.19
CA ILE A 653 -12.78 -7.01 -4.36
C ILE A 653 -12.30 -5.57 -4.26
N ASP A 654 -11.96 -5.13 -3.05
CA ASP A 654 -11.18 -3.91 -2.79
C ASP A 654 -9.70 -4.13 -3.18
N LEU A 655 -9.32 -3.67 -4.37
CA LEU A 655 -7.97 -3.83 -4.92
C LEU A 655 -6.92 -3.15 -4.06
N SER A 656 -7.29 -2.09 -3.34
CA SER A 656 -6.38 -1.35 -2.47
C SER A 656 -6.04 -2.10 -1.19
N ARG A 657 -6.87 -3.06 -0.75
CA ARG A 657 -6.77 -3.67 0.59
C ARG A 657 -7.05 -5.18 0.61
N PHE A 658 -6.70 -5.90 -0.44
CA PHE A 658 -6.91 -7.35 -0.54
C PHE A 658 -5.68 -8.17 -0.11
N GLY A 659 -5.57 -8.52 1.16
CA GLY A 659 -4.39 -9.14 1.78
C GLY A 659 -3.37 -8.11 2.28
N GLU A 660 -3.02 -7.13 1.45
CA GLU A 660 -2.09 -6.04 1.80
C GLU A 660 -2.62 -4.69 1.30
N VAL A 661 -2.07 -3.59 1.84
CA VAL A 661 -2.32 -2.25 1.33
C VAL A 661 -1.53 -2.06 0.04
N ARG A 662 -2.21 -1.76 -1.07
CA ARG A 662 -1.61 -1.67 -2.41
C ARG A 662 -1.64 -0.28 -2.98
N ASP A 663 -0.51 0.10 -3.57
CA ASP A 663 -0.41 1.22 -4.50
C ASP A 663 -0.95 0.84 -5.89
N VAL A 664 -1.08 1.84 -6.77
CA VAL A 664 -1.61 1.65 -8.13
C VAL A 664 -0.82 0.61 -8.95
N PRO A 665 0.53 0.57 -8.93
CA PRO A 665 1.29 -0.52 -9.54
C PRO A 665 0.93 -1.91 -9.00
N SER A 666 0.86 -2.08 -7.68
CA SER A 666 0.56 -3.39 -7.06
C SER A 666 -0.88 -3.82 -7.32
N GLN A 667 -1.84 -2.89 -7.43
CA GLN A 667 -3.21 -3.19 -7.89
C GLN A 667 -3.21 -3.78 -9.30
N ARG A 668 -2.38 -3.26 -10.23
CA ARG A 668 -2.28 -3.82 -11.59
C ARG A 668 -1.72 -5.23 -11.59
N ILE A 669 -0.78 -5.55 -10.69
CA ILE A 669 -0.25 -6.91 -10.53
C ILE A 669 -1.37 -7.85 -10.06
N LEU A 670 -2.18 -7.44 -9.08
CA LEU A 670 -3.34 -8.23 -8.64
C LEU A 670 -4.34 -8.43 -9.78
N ILE A 671 -4.68 -7.38 -10.54
CA ILE A 671 -5.56 -7.49 -11.71
C ILE A 671 -5.00 -8.51 -12.72
N ALA A 672 -3.70 -8.46 -13.02
CA ALA A 672 -3.08 -9.41 -13.94
C ALA A 672 -3.20 -10.87 -13.43
N LYS A 673 -2.95 -11.11 -12.13
CA LYS A 673 -3.16 -12.43 -11.51
C LYS A 673 -4.60 -12.90 -11.60
N LEU A 674 -5.58 -12.03 -11.37
CA LEU A 674 -7.01 -12.38 -11.52
C LEU A 674 -7.33 -12.72 -12.99
N GLN A 675 -6.75 -12.01 -13.95
CA GLN A 675 -6.92 -12.30 -15.38
C GLN A 675 -6.31 -13.64 -15.80
N GLU A 676 -5.16 -14.01 -15.23
CA GLU A 676 -4.53 -15.33 -15.40
C GLU A 676 -5.43 -16.45 -14.86
N LEU A 677 -6.15 -16.21 -13.77
CA LEU A 677 -7.17 -17.12 -13.23
C LEU A 677 -8.47 -17.15 -14.04
N GLY A 678 -8.55 -16.41 -15.15
CA GLY A 678 -9.71 -16.43 -16.05
C GLY A 678 -10.77 -15.38 -15.76
N PHE A 679 -10.54 -14.46 -14.82
CA PHE A 679 -11.45 -13.35 -14.55
C PHE A 679 -11.27 -12.20 -15.55
N ARG A 680 -12.34 -11.45 -15.78
CA ARG A 680 -12.34 -10.21 -16.53
C ARG A 680 -13.02 -9.13 -15.71
N GLU A 681 -12.42 -7.94 -15.68
CA GLU A 681 -13.04 -6.78 -15.04
C GLU A 681 -14.35 -6.44 -15.75
N THR A 682 -15.42 -6.29 -14.98
CA THR A 682 -16.77 -6.03 -15.47
C THR A 682 -17.17 -4.58 -15.21
N ALA A 683 -16.98 -4.08 -13.99
CA ALA A 683 -17.35 -2.72 -13.62
C ALA A 683 -16.61 -2.22 -12.37
N PRO A 684 -16.36 -0.90 -12.25
CA PRO A 684 -16.06 -0.29 -10.97
C PRO A 684 -17.32 -0.28 -10.09
N VAL A 685 -17.19 -0.67 -8.82
CA VAL A 685 -18.30 -0.68 -7.85
C VAL A 685 -18.22 0.55 -6.95
N TYR A 686 -17.01 0.87 -6.46
CA TYR A 686 -16.79 2.04 -5.61
C TYR A 686 -15.34 2.52 -5.72
N ALA A 687 -15.14 3.82 -5.93
CA ALA A 687 -13.81 4.43 -6.01
C ALA A 687 -13.80 5.80 -5.31
N MET A 688 -13.26 5.87 -4.10
CA MET A 688 -13.13 7.12 -3.34
C MET A 688 -12.00 7.05 -2.32
N GLY A 689 -11.14 8.08 -2.31
CA GLY A 689 -9.93 8.10 -1.50
C GLY A 689 -9.01 6.93 -1.87
N ASP A 690 -8.55 6.18 -0.87
CA ASP A 690 -7.67 5.03 -1.07
C ASP A 690 -8.43 3.72 -1.34
N THR A 691 -9.75 3.75 -1.53
CA THR A 691 -10.58 2.54 -1.72
C THR A 691 -10.94 2.37 -3.20
N ASP A 692 -10.63 1.21 -3.80
CA ASP A 692 -10.93 0.88 -5.19
C ASP A 692 -11.54 -0.52 -5.27
N ILE A 693 -12.88 -0.60 -5.26
CA ILE A 693 -13.63 -1.84 -5.31
C ILE A 693 -14.13 -2.08 -6.72
N ARG A 694 -13.81 -3.25 -7.27
CA ARG A 694 -14.16 -3.64 -8.63
C ARG A 694 -14.83 -5.00 -8.70
N HIS A 695 -15.72 -5.15 -9.66
CA HIS A 695 -16.36 -6.41 -10.00
C HIS A 695 -15.61 -7.08 -11.15
N PHE A 696 -15.30 -8.36 -10.98
CA PHE A 696 -14.77 -9.25 -12.00
C PHE A 696 -15.70 -10.44 -12.21
N SER A 697 -15.83 -10.90 -13.46
CA SER A 697 -16.58 -12.11 -13.82
C SER A 697 -15.66 -13.17 -14.44
N HIS A 698 -15.88 -14.43 -14.09
CA HIS A 698 -15.11 -15.54 -14.64
C HIS A 698 -15.53 -15.80 -16.10
N LYS A 699 -14.58 -16.04 -17.01
CA LYS A 699 -14.91 -16.27 -18.44
C LYS A 699 -15.95 -17.37 -18.66
N GLN A 700 -15.97 -18.40 -17.82
CA GLN A 700 -16.89 -19.53 -17.96
C GLN A 700 -18.34 -19.20 -17.52
N SER A 701 -18.55 -18.23 -16.62
CA SER A 701 -19.90 -17.87 -16.16
C SER A 701 -20.73 -17.22 -17.28
N SER A 702 -20.07 -16.57 -18.26
CA SER A 702 -20.73 -16.00 -19.44
C SER A 702 -21.52 -17.01 -20.29
N GLY A 703 -21.24 -18.32 -20.16
CA GLY A 703 -21.95 -19.41 -20.85
C GLY A 703 -23.08 -20.07 -20.05
N ARG A 704 -23.18 -19.83 -18.73
CA ARG A 704 -24.28 -20.31 -17.87
C ARG A 704 -25.48 -19.36 -17.83
N SER A 705 -25.41 -18.23 -18.55
CA SER A 705 -26.54 -17.32 -18.75
C SER A 705 -27.79 -18.11 -19.16
N PHE A 706 -28.78 -18.02 -18.30
CA PHE A 706 -30.04 -18.74 -18.28
C PHE A 706 -30.71 -18.77 -19.68
N ARG A 707 -30.48 -19.83 -20.46
CA ARG A 707 -31.36 -20.22 -21.57
C ARG A 707 -32.62 -20.83 -20.94
N GLY A 708 -33.61 -20.00 -20.64
CA GLY A 708 -34.82 -20.49 -19.98
C GLY A 708 -35.92 -19.44 -19.84
N THR A 709 -36.43 -18.93 -20.96
CA THR A 709 -37.83 -18.49 -21.04
C THR A 709 -38.52 -19.37 -22.09
N GLU A 710 -38.89 -20.58 -21.71
CA GLU A 710 -40.13 -21.17 -22.23
C GLU A 710 -41.24 -20.82 -21.24
N PRO A 711 -42.41 -20.39 -21.72
CA PRO A 711 -43.51 -19.96 -20.86
C PRO A 711 -44.15 -21.18 -20.18
N VAL A 712 -44.38 -21.08 -18.87
CA VAL A 712 -45.43 -21.84 -18.17
C VAL A 712 -46.64 -20.92 -18.02
#